data_AF-A0A7X0PC41-F1
#
_entry.id   AF-A0A7X0PC41-F1
#
_cell.length_a   1.000
_cell.length_b   1.000
_cell.length_c   1.000
_cell.angle_alpha   90.00
_cell.angle_beta   90.00
_cell.angle_gamma   90.00
#
_symmetry.space_group_name_H-M   'P 1'
#
loop_
_entity.id
_entity.type
_entity.pdbx_description
1 polymer ?
#
loop_
_entity_poly.entity_id
_entity_poly.type
_entity_poly.pdbx_seq_one_letter_code
_entity_poly.pdbx_strand_id
1 'polypeptide(L)'
;MRVATWNINNVNKRIDQLVDWLRRTQPDVVALQELKSPTADFPTEALEALGYKAVVVGQRTWNGVALLCRKHDPLPVVTALPGDAADTQARYVEAAINGVLFACLYLPNGNPRPGPKFDYKLRWFERLRLRTQKLWESGYPVVLLGDWNVVPTDADIYKPDTWRDDALLQPEARVAFASILEQGWTDAVAKVHRKAVPFTFWDYRRKRWERNAGLRIDHILVGQAFKVEDAGVDRDERGREGASDHAPAWAEIALKKRAPAKRKPPPLTPEPAAKKGRGKDAAPTPAVTGPLAKYNAKRDFSKTAEPAGTPSKRASKNSAAGALQFVVQKHWASRLHYDFRLELDGVMVSWAVPKGPSYDPKMKSMAIHVEDHPIDYNTFEGAIPKGEYGAGTVIIWDRGTWEPVGDPREGLAKGKVMFHLHGQKLAGLWELVRISKPGEKKQDQWMLFKKRGDAWARPIAEYNVITALPDSVVEKPLGLIEAREPRAAPAPRRGTADASDGLQAARKAKLPAKLEPQLATLVSAVPEGDWVIETKFDGYRVLGRIDEDGVRLFTRNGHDWTDKLQPIADGLAHLGMTRAWLDGEIVVLNDAGIPDFNALQNAIDNARSGGIVMFVFDVPFLGDRDLRAVPLASRRSVLKELFEERQSDIIRFSPAFDVAPVQLLGAACQMGLEGVMAKRADAPYVSGRTETWVKLKCQHRQEFVVLGFTDRSNAAKEVGSLLLGYYEDGKLHHAGSVGTGWDSAGGRELHTGLAKLEVDSAPVSEA
;
A
#
# COMPACT_ATOMS: atom_id res chain seq x y z
N MET A 1 13.05 6.95 -22.28
CA MET A 1 13.32 7.77 -21.07
C MET A 1 14.76 7.50 -20.67
N ARG A 2 15.55 8.56 -20.48
CA ARG A 2 16.95 8.44 -20.02
C ARG A 2 17.00 8.65 -18.52
N VAL A 3 17.58 7.70 -17.80
CA VAL A 3 17.77 7.75 -16.34
C VAL A 3 19.26 7.70 -16.04
N ALA A 4 19.69 8.38 -14.97
CA ALA A 4 21.09 8.41 -14.60
C ALA A 4 21.30 8.43 -13.09
N THR A 5 22.46 7.96 -12.63
CA THR A 5 22.89 8.08 -11.24
C THR A 5 24.30 8.63 -11.17
N TRP A 6 24.55 9.49 -10.17
CA TRP A 6 25.85 10.07 -9.94
C TRP A 6 26.08 10.35 -8.45
N ASN A 7 27.03 9.65 -7.84
CA ASN A 7 27.62 10.09 -6.58
C ASN A 7 28.45 11.34 -6.85
N ILE A 8 27.90 12.51 -6.51
CA ILE A 8 28.47 13.81 -6.86
C ILE A 8 29.58 14.23 -5.90
N ASN A 9 29.68 13.55 -4.74
CA ASN A 9 30.61 13.84 -3.67
C ASN A 9 30.62 15.34 -3.33
N ASN A 10 29.69 15.83 -2.51
CA ASN A 10 29.45 17.24 -2.24
C ASN A 10 28.88 18.01 -3.45
N VAL A 11 27.55 18.15 -3.46
CA VAL A 11 26.80 18.79 -4.56
C VAL A 11 27.16 20.26 -4.73
N ASN A 12 27.34 21.00 -3.63
CA ASN A 12 27.63 22.43 -3.68
C ASN A 12 29.03 22.70 -4.27
N LYS A 13 30.00 21.84 -3.98
CA LYS A 13 31.34 21.95 -4.56
C LYS A 13 31.38 21.63 -6.06
N ARG A 14 30.42 20.83 -6.56
CA ARG A 14 30.39 20.35 -7.95
C ARG A 14 29.17 20.84 -8.73
N ILE A 15 28.48 21.88 -8.25
CA ILE A 15 27.23 22.34 -8.87
C ILE A 15 27.43 22.76 -10.33
N ASP A 16 28.53 23.44 -10.65
CA ASP A 16 28.83 23.86 -12.03
C ASP A 16 29.04 22.68 -12.98
N GLN A 17 29.71 21.63 -12.50
CA GLN A 17 29.92 20.39 -13.27
C GLN A 17 28.60 19.66 -13.49
N LEU A 18 27.75 19.61 -12.45
CA LEU A 18 26.42 19.02 -12.53
C LEU A 18 25.53 19.79 -13.52
N VAL A 19 25.50 21.12 -13.43
CA VAL A 19 24.73 22.01 -14.32
C VAL A 19 25.20 21.87 -15.78
N ASP A 20 26.50 21.87 -16.04
CA ASP A 20 27.05 21.64 -17.37
C ASP A 20 26.65 20.26 -17.93
N TRP A 21 26.79 19.22 -17.11
CA TRP A 21 26.43 17.86 -17.53
C TRP A 21 24.93 17.71 -17.81
N LEU A 22 24.05 18.21 -16.92
CA LEU A 22 22.60 18.18 -17.11
C LEU A 22 22.18 18.96 -18.37
N ARG A 23 22.83 20.09 -18.67
CA ARG A 23 22.55 20.88 -19.87
C ARG A 23 22.85 20.11 -21.15
N ARG A 24 23.95 19.36 -21.19
CA ARG A 24 24.39 18.58 -22.36
C ARG A 24 23.64 17.26 -22.53
N THR A 25 23.43 16.52 -21.43
CA THR A 25 22.93 15.13 -21.49
C THR A 25 21.44 15.00 -21.24
N GLN A 26 20.85 16.00 -20.57
CA GLN A 26 19.41 16.14 -20.31
C GLN A 26 18.66 14.84 -19.92
N PRO A 27 19.16 14.04 -18.97
CA PRO A 27 18.44 12.86 -18.47
C PRO A 27 17.06 13.26 -17.92
N ASP A 28 16.07 12.40 -18.08
CA ASP A 28 14.71 12.66 -17.59
C ASP A 28 14.63 12.53 -16.07
N VAL A 29 15.39 11.60 -15.49
CA VAL A 29 15.51 11.39 -14.03
C VAL A 29 16.98 11.17 -13.65
N VAL A 30 17.43 11.82 -12.57
CA VAL A 30 18.78 11.66 -12.02
C VAL A 30 18.74 11.36 -10.53
N ALA A 31 19.42 10.31 -10.11
CA ALA A 31 19.70 10.05 -8.70
C ALA A 31 21.07 10.61 -8.31
N LEU A 32 21.11 11.46 -7.29
CA LEU A 32 22.36 12.00 -6.75
C LEU A 32 22.65 11.40 -5.37
N GLN A 33 23.91 11.08 -5.12
CA GLN A 33 24.40 10.56 -3.83
C GLN A 33 25.55 11.42 -3.30
N GLU A 34 25.81 11.29 -1.99
CA GLU A 34 26.78 12.10 -1.25
C GLU A 34 26.59 13.60 -1.45
N LEU A 35 25.37 14.09 -1.28
CA LEU A 35 25.11 15.52 -1.36
C LEU A 35 25.99 16.33 -0.42
N LYS A 36 26.30 15.79 0.78
CA LYS A 36 27.07 16.47 1.85
C LYS A 36 26.59 17.91 2.06
N SER A 37 25.28 18.04 2.09
CA SER A 37 24.55 19.29 2.19
C SER A 37 23.23 19.01 2.92
N PRO A 38 22.83 19.81 3.93
CA PRO A 38 21.47 19.80 4.44
C PRO A 38 20.45 20.06 3.33
N THR A 39 19.21 19.59 3.48
CA THR A 39 18.17 19.82 2.47
C THR A 39 17.96 21.31 2.17
N ALA A 40 18.06 22.17 3.17
CA ALA A 40 17.91 23.62 3.02
C ALA A 40 19.04 24.28 2.20
N ASP A 41 20.24 23.71 2.20
CA ASP A 41 21.40 24.24 1.49
C ASP A 41 21.62 23.52 0.15
N PHE A 42 20.64 22.75 -0.31
CA PHE A 42 20.67 22.11 -1.62
C PHE A 42 20.47 23.16 -2.71
N PRO A 43 21.25 23.15 -3.81
CA PRO A 43 21.27 24.22 -4.82
C PRO A 43 20.08 24.11 -5.77
N THR A 44 18.87 24.23 -5.23
CA THR A 44 17.60 24.03 -5.92
C THR A 44 17.43 25.01 -7.09
N GLU A 45 17.70 26.29 -6.86
CA GLU A 45 17.54 27.36 -7.86
C GLU A 45 18.36 27.09 -9.15
N ALA A 46 19.61 26.64 -8.99
CA ALA A 46 20.48 26.33 -10.13
C ALA A 46 19.97 25.18 -10.99
N LEU A 47 19.28 24.21 -10.36
CA LEU A 47 18.71 23.04 -11.04
C LEU A 47 17.33 23.37 -11.64
N GLU A 48 16.52 24.16 -10.94
CA GLU A 48 15.23 24.66 -11.44
C GLU A 48 15.40 25.54 -12.67
N ALA A 49 16.47 26.34 -12.74
CA ALA A 49 16.84 27.11 -13.93
C ALA A 49 17.09 26.22 -15.18
N LEU A 50 17.39 24.93 -15.00
CA LEU A 50 17.50 23.93 -16.07
C LEU A 50 16.20 23.14 -16.30
N GLY A 51 15.13 23.45 -15.57
CA GLY A 51 13.85 22.73 -15.61
C GLY A 51 13.84 21.42 -14.81
N TYR A 52 14.77 21.26 -13.86
CA TYR A 52 14.81 20.10 -12.96
C TYR A 52 14.21 20.45 -11.60
N LYS A 53 13.27 19.62 -11.16
CA LYS A 53 12.72 19.63 -9.79
C LYS A 53 13.30 18.48 -9.00
N ALA A 54 13.33 18.59 -7.67
CA ALA A 54 14.05 17.63 -6.83
C ALA A 54 13.24 17.19 -5.60
N VAL A 55 13.33 15.90 -5.25
CA VAL A 55 13.11 15.44 -3.86
C VAL A 55 14.48 15.24 -3.23
N VAL A 56 14.70 15.84 -2.07
CA VAL A 56 16.01 15.89 -1.41
C VAL A 56 15.91 15.39 0.02
N VAL A 57 16.81 14.48 0.39
CA VAL A 57 17.06 14.08 1.77
C VAL A 57 18.52 14.39 2.06
N GLY A 58 18.77 15.57 2.62
CA GLY A 58 20.11 16.10 2.85
C GLY A 58 20.67 15.80 4.24
N GLN A 59 21.99 15.75 4.35
CA GLN A 59 22.73 15.63 5.61
C GLN A 59 24.07 16.36 5.47
N ARG A 60 24.42 17.17 6.48
CA ARG A 60 25.46 18.21 6.38
C ARG A 60 26.84 17.72 5.97
N THR A 61 27.37 16.73 6.67
CA THR A 61 28.79 16.35 6.54
C THR A 61 28.98 15.05 5.75
N TRP A 62 27.99 14.17 5.81
CA TRP A 62 28.05 12.81 5.28
C TRP A 62 26.74 12.51 4.56
N ASN A 63 26.77 11.59 3.59
CA ASN A 63 25.58 11.07 2.90
C ASN A 63 24.80 12.16 2.12
N GLY A 64 23.48 12.01 2.08
CA GLY A 64 22.56 12.83 1.31
C GLY A 64 22.20 12.16 -0.01
N VAL A 65 20.92 12.15 -0.34
CA VAL A 65 20.39 11.62 -1.61
C VAL A 65 19.35 12.55 -2.20
N ALA A 66 19.29 12.64 -3.53
CA ALA A 66 18.24 13.36 -4.22
C ALA A 66 17.78 12.64 -5.50
N LEU A 67 16.51 12.82 -5.85
CA LEU A 67 15.95 12.47 -7.16
C LEU A 67 15.59 13.75 -7.89
N LEU A 68 16.30 14.04 -8.97
CA LEU A 68 15.99 15.12 -9.90
C LEU A 68 15.09 14.60 -11.01
N CYS A 69 14.10 15.38 -11.40
CA CYS A 69 13.27 15.10 -12.56
C CYS A 69 13.13 16.32 -13.45
N ARG A 70 13.30 16.12 -14.76
CA ARG A 70 13.07 17.14 -15.77
C ARG A 70 11.57 17.22 -16.09
N LYS A 71 11.01 18.43 -16.12
CA LYS A 71 9.61 18.73 -16.52
C LYS A 71 8.47 18.16 -15.66
N HIS A 72 8.74 17.32 -14.68
CA HIS A 72 7.71 16.78 -13.78
C HIS A 72 8.08 17.01 -12.31
N ASP A 73 7.06 17.15 -11.47
CA ASP A 73 7.21 17.18 -10.02
C ASP A 73 7.44 15.76 -9.48
N PRO A 74 8.62 15.46 -8.90
CA PRO A 74 8.81 14.20 -8.22
C PRO A 74 8.01 14.17 -6.91
N LEU A 75 7.07 13.23 -6.79
CA LEU A 75 6.24 13.08 -5.60
C LEU A 75 6.90 12.13 -4.60
N PRO A 76 7.34 12.59 -3.42
CA PRO A 76 8.03 11.73 -2.46
C PRO A 76 7.11 10.61 -1.95
N VAL A 77 7.60 9.38 -1.96
CA VAL A 77 6.91 8.18 -1.47
C VAL A 77 7.44 7.79 -0.09
N VAL A 78 8.77 7.69 0.04
CA VAL A 78 9.47 7.53 1.32
C VAL A 78 10.79 8.29 1.27
N THR A 79 11.23 8.82 2.41
CA THR A 79 12.48 9.60 2.55
C THR A 79 13.54 8.89 3.41
N ALA A 80 13.28 7.63 3.76
CA ALA A 80 14.21 6.75 4.46
C ALA A 80 13.92 5.29 4.11
N LEU A 81 14.93 4.41 4.24
CA LEU A 81 14.76 2.98 3.97
C LEU A 81 13.93 2.32 5.09
N PRO A 82 12.76 1.73 4.79
CA PRO A 82 11.92 1.13 5.82
C PRO A 82 12.58 -0.07 6.53
N GLY A 83 12.22 -0.30 7.79
CA GLY A 83 12.60 -1.50 8.55
C GLY A 83 13.49 -1.26 9.76
N ASP A 84 13.91 -0.02 10.02
CA ASP A 84 14.58 0.39 11.26
C ASP A 84 14.34 1.88 11.50
N ALA A 85 13.59 2.22 12.54
CA ALA A 85 13.23 3.61 12.85
C ALA A 85 14.37 4.40 13.51
N ALA A 86 15.41 3.72 14.01
CA ALA A 86 16.57 4.37 14.61
C ALA A 86 17.60 4.83 13.55
N ASP A 87 17.48 4.37 12.31
CA ASP A 87 18.38 4.76 11.22
C ASP A 87 18.01 6.14 10.67
N THR A 88 18.78 7.14 11.07
CA THR A 88 18.60 8.55 10.68
C THR A 88 19.50 8.96 9.51
N GLN A 89 20.26 8.04 8.90
CA GLN A 89 21.20 8.39 7.83
C GLN A 89 20.45 8.66 6.51
N ALA A 90 20.73 9.81 5.90
CA ALA A 90 20.14 10.25 4.63
C ALA A 90 20.70 9.45 3.44
N ARG A 91 20.25 8.20 3.28
CA ARG A 91 20.77 7.23 2.32
C ARG A 91 19.77 6.71 1.31
N TYR A 92 18.49 7.07 1.45
CA TYR A 92 17.44 6.47 0.65
C TYR A 92 16.29 7.43 0.43
N VAL A 93 15.82 7.53 -0.80
CA VAL A 93 14.61 8.28 -1.14
C VAL A 93 13.89 7.61 -2.31
N GLU A 94 12.57 7.57 -2.24
CA GLU A 94 11.73 7.13 -3.34
C GLU A 94 10.79 8.24 -3.77
N ALA A 95 10.58 8.37 -5.07
CA ALA A 95 9.58 9.27 -5.63
C ALA A 95 8.81 8.62 -6.77
N ALA A 96 7.52 8.94 -6.86
CA ALA A 96 6.70 8.66 -8.02
C ALA A 96 6.86 9.80 -9.02
N ILE A 97 7.26 9.46 -10.25
CA ILE A 97 7.48 10.41 -11.34
C ILE A 97 6.78 9.85 -12.57
N ASN A 98 5.74 10.54 -13.05
CA ASN A 98 5.00 10.19 -14.26
C ASN A 98 4.60 8.70 -14.35
N GLY A 99 4.01 8.16 -13.26
CA GLY A 99 3.55 6.77 -13.20
C GLY A 99 4.65 5.71 -13.03
N VAL A 100 5.90 6.12 -12.78
CA VAL A 100 7.04 5.24 -12.50
C VAL A 100 7.56 5.53 -11.09
N LEU A 101 7.91 4.48 -10.33
CA LEU A 101 8.58 4.62 -9.05
C LEU A 101 10.10 4.61 -9.24
N PHE A 102 10.77 5.60 -8.69
CA PHE A 102 12.22 5.70 -8.68
C PHE A 102 12.73 5.61 -7.25
N ALA A 103 13.75 4.81 -7.01
CA ALA A 103 14.46 4.76 -5.73
C ALA A 103 15.91 5.18 -5.93
N CYS A 104 16.32 6.26 -5.26
CA CYS A 104 17.71 6.66 -5.13
C CYS A 104 18.29 6.09 -3.83
N LEU A 105 19.46 5.47 -3.91
CA LEU A 105 20.15 4.91 -2.75
C LEU A 105 21.63 5.26 -2.69
N TYR A 106 22.14 5.45 -1.47
CA TYR A 106 23.55 5.55 -1.13
C TYR A 106 23.88 4.51 -0.06
N LEU A 107 24.21 3.30 -0.52
CA LEU A 107 24.40 2.15 0.34
C LEU A 107 25.63 2.36 1.25
N PRO A 108 25.59 1.97 2.54
CA PRO A 108 26.73 2.15 3.43
C PRO A 108 28.03 1.49 2.92
N ASN A 109 29.12 2.24 2.86
CA ASN A 109 30.43 1.74 2.40
C ASN A 109 30.89 0.49 3.17
N GLY A 110 30.81 0.55 4.51
CA GLY A 110 31.04 -0.58 5.42
C GLY A 110 32.47 -0.73 5.95
N ASN A 111 33.45 0.07 5.50
CA ASN A 111 34.81 0.00 6.03
C ASN A 111 34.97 0.71 7.41
N PRO A 112 35.87 0.23 8.29
CA PRO A 112 36.67 -1.00 8.16
C PRO A 112 35.83 -2.26 8.40
N ARG A 113 36.33 -3.40 7.94
CA ARG A 113 35.72 -4.72 8.13
C ARG A 113 36.74 -5.75 8.64
N PRO A 114 36.31 -6.72 9.47
CA PRO A 114 34.99 -6.78 10.12
C PRO A 114 34.79 -5.60 11.10
N GLY A 115 33.55 -5.35 11.50
CA GLY A 115 33.26 -4.31 12.48
C GLY A 115 31.86 -3.71 12.33
N PRO A 116 31.46 -2.82 13.27
CA PRO A 116 30.09 -2.34 13.37
C PRO A 116 29.59 -1.59 12.13
N LYS A 117 30.49 -0.99 11.34
CA LYS A 117 30.14 -0.35 10.06
C LYS A 117 29.80 -1.38 8.98
N PHE A 118 30.51 -2.51 8.94
CA PHE A 118 30.20 -3.61 8.04
C PHE A 118 28.91 -4.33 8.46
N ASP A 119 28.70 -4.53 9.75
CA ASP A 119 27.44 -5.10 10.26
C ASP A 119 26.24 -4.19 9.94
N TYR A 120 26.42 -2.87 10.07
CA TYR A 120 25.41 -1.89 9.63
C TYR A 120 25.15 -1.98 8.12
N LYS A 121 26.19 -2.11 7.29
CA LYS A 121 26.03 -2.34 5.85
C LYS A 121 25.19 -3.58 5.55
N LEU A 122 25.47 -4.70 6.20
CA LEU A 122 24.72 -5.95 5.98
C LEU A 122 23.26 -5.84 6.43
N ARG A 123 22.99 -5.23 7.60
CA ARG A 123 21.61 -4.95 8.04
C ARG A 123 20.87 -4.00 7.11
N TRP A 124 21.58 -3.00 6.56
CA TRP A 124 21.02 -2.08 5.59
C TRP A 124 20.71 -2.79 4.26
N PHE A 125 21.60 -3.66 3.78
CA PHE A 125 21.36 -4.53 2.62
C PHE A 125 20.13 -5.41 2.79
N GLU A 126 19.94 -6.03 3.96
CA GLU A 126 18.78 -6.89 4.19
C GLU A 126 17.47 -6.09 4.16
N ARG A 127 17.45 -4.90 4.77
CA ARG A 127 16.30 -3.97 4.65
C ARG A 127 16.06 -3.58 3.20
N LEU A 128 17.12 -3.28 2.44
CA LEU A 128 17.01 -2.95 1.02
C LEU A 128 16.44 -4.13 0.24
N ARG A 129 16.94 -5.35 0.44
CA ARG A 129 16.47 -6.57 -0.22
C ARG A 129 14.99 -6.82 0.02
N LEU A 130 14.51 -6.62 1.25
CA LEU A 130 13.08 -6.71 1.59
C LEU A 130 12.27 -5.60 0.90
N ARG A 131 12.81 -4.38 0.82
CA ARG A 131 12.14 -3.27 0.15
C ARG A 131 12.09 -3.48 -1.37
N THR A 132 13.17 -3.89 -2.01
CA THR A 132 13.20 -4.18 -3.45
C THR A 132 12.27 -5.34 -3.80
N GLN A 133 12.13 -6.34 -2.93
CA GLN A 133 11.16 -7.42 -3.13
C GLN A 133 9.72 -6.88 -3.13
N LYS A 134 9.38 -6.01 -2.18
CA LYS A 134 8.05 -5.36 -2.14
C LYS A 134 7.80 -4.48 -3.37
N LEU A 135 8.82 -3.73 -3.81
CA LEU A 135 8.74 -2.92 -5.02
C LEU A 135 8.55 -3.78 -6.27
N TRP A 136 9.24 -4.92 -6.35
CA TRP A 136 9.07 -5.89 -7.44
C TRP A 136 7.66 -6.50 -7.46
N GLU A 137 7.18 -6.94 -6.28
CA GLU A 137 5.85 -7.55 -6.11
C GLU A 137 4.70 -6.55 -6.34
N SER A 138 4.95 -5.24 -6.25
CA SER A 138 3.93 -4.20 -6.46
C SER A 138 3.36 -4.18 -7.89
N GLY A 139 4.11 -4.70 -8.87
CA GLY A 139 3.72 -4.67 -10.28
C GLY A 139 3.82 -3.29 -10.96
N TYR A 140 4.17 -2.23 -10.23
CA TYR A 140 4.43 -0.91 -10.82
C TYR A 140 5.72 -0.93 -11.65
N PRO A 141 5.87 -0.01 -12.62
CA PRO A 141 7.17 0.26 -13.23
C PRO A 141 8.11 0.86 -12.18
N VAL A 142 9.24 0.21 -11.92
CA VAL A 142 10.22 0.66 -10.91
C VAL A 142 11.64 0.69 -11.48
N VAL A 143 12.42 1.69 -11.07
CA VAL A 143 13.86 1.79 -11.30
C VAL A 143 14.57 2.08 -9.99
N LEU A 144 15.62 1.31 -9.67
CA LEU A 144 16.52 1.54 -8.54
C LEU A 144 17.85 2.01 -9.08
N LEU A 145 18.40 3.08 -8.53
CA LEU A 145 19.62 3.68 -9.05
C LEU A 145 20.40 4.35 -7.92
N GLY A 146 21.72 4.27 -7.96
CA GLY A 146 22.54 4.80 -6.88
C GLY A 146 23.95 4.26 -6.85
N ASP A 147 24.68 4.67 -5.81
CA ASP A 147 25.94 4.06 -5.38
C ASP A 147 25.62 2.94 -4.39
N TRP A 148 25.87 1.71 -4.83
CA TRP A 148 25.58 0.50 -4.08
C TRP A 148 26.74 0.05 -3.20
N ASN A 149 27.89 0.72 -3.26
CA ASN A 149 29.09 0.35 -2.49
C ASN A 149 29.35 -1.17 -2.49
N VAL A 150 29.21 -1.81 -3.64
CA VAL A 150 29.44 -3.25 -3.83
C VAL A 150 30.00 -3.50 -5.21
N VAL A 151 31.08 -4.29 -5.26
CA VAL A 151 31.70 -4.78 -6.49
C VAL A 151 31.14 -6.18 -6.75
N PRO A 152 30.20 -6.36 -7.70
CA PRO A 152 29.44 -7.62 -7.83
C PRO A 152 30.33 -8.83 -8.12
N THR A 153 31.28 -8.68 -9.04
CA THR A 153 32.21 -9.73 -9.47
C THR A 153 33.62 -9.19 -9.69
N ASP A 154 34.59 -10.07 -9.92
CA ASP A 154 35.96 -9.63 -10.22
C ASP A 154 36.08 -8.94 -11.59
N ALA A 155 35.08 -9.08 -12.48
CA ALA A 155 35.01 -8.30 -13.72
C ALA A 155 34.71 -6.81 -13.47
N ASP A 156 34.24 -6.47 -12.26
CA ASP A 156 33.82 -5.12 -11.88
C ASP A 156 34.93 -4.34 -11.17
N ILE A 157 36.17 -4.85 -11.17
CA ILE A 157 37.33 -4.22 -10.56
C ILE A 157 38.61 -4.50 -11.37
N TYR A 158 39.48 -3.49 -11.48
CA TYR A 158 40.76 -3.64 -12.18
C TYR A 158 41.69 -4.73 -11.59
N LYS A 159 41.83 -4.79 -10.26
CA LYS A 159 42.71 -5.77 -9.58
C LYS A 159 42.16 -6.16 -8.19
N PRO A 160 41.39 -7.27 -8.10
CA PRO A 160 40.75 -7.74 -6.86
C PRO A 160 41.69 -7.86 -5.66
N ASP A 161 42.91 -8.37 -5.88
CA ASP A 161 43.88 -8.64 -4.81
C ASP A 161 44.21 -7.44 -3.94
N THR A 162 44.18 -6.24 -4.53
CA THR A 162 44.53 -5.01 -3.81
C THR A 162 43.40 -4.46 -2.95
N TRP A 163 42.22 -5.08 -2.99
CA TRP A 163 40.99 -4.68 -2.29
C TRP A 163 40.36 -5.84 -1.49
N ARG A 164 41.08 -6.95 -1.30
CA ARG A 164 40.56 -8.14 -0.58
C ARG A 164 40.05 -7.82 0.82
N ASP A 165 40.65 -6.84 1.48
CA ASP A 165 40.25 -6.42 2.82
C ASP A 165 39.11 -5.41 2.84
N ASP A 166 38.70 -4.89 1.68
CA ASP A 166 37.67 -3.87 1.57
C ASP A 166 36.26 -4.44 1.70
N ALA A 167 35.39 -3.74 2.43
CA ALA A 167 33.98 -4.06 2.60
C ALA A 167 33.19 -4.19 1.28
N LEU A 168 33.64 -3.57 0.19
CA LEU A 168 32.99 -3.62 -1.13
C LEU A 168 33.14 -4.97 -1.84
N LEU A 169 34.19 -5.73 -1.52
CA LEU A 169 34.52 -7.01 -2.18
C LEU A 169 34.13 -8.23 -1.36
N GLN A 170 33.64 -8.04 -0.14
CA GLN A 170 33.38 -9.17 0.73
C GLN A 170 32.28 -10.08 0.20
N PRO A 171 32.42 -11.41 0.41
CA PRO A 171 31.43 -12.39 -0.02
C PRO A 171 30.01 -12.05 0.42
N GLU A 172 29.82 -11.58 1.65
CA GLU A 172 28.51 -11.25 2.21
C GLU A 172 27.85 -10.09 1.46
N ALA A 173 28.61 -9.05 1.10
CA ALA A 173 28.10 -7.93 0.32
C ALA A 173 27.75 -8.34 -1.12
N ARG A 174 28.61 -9.18 -1.75
CA ARG A 174 28.36 -9.74 -3.09
C ARG A 174 27.11 -10.62 -3.12
N VAL A 175 26.95 -11.50 -2.13
CA VAL A 175 25.78 -12.36 -1.98
C VAL A 175 24.52 -11.52 -1.76
N ALA A 176 24.58 -10.48 -0.92
CA ALA A 176 23.45 -9.59 -0.69
C ALA A 176 22.99 -8.90 -1.99
N PHE A 177 23.93 -8.37 -2.79
CA PHE A 177 23.60 -7.78 -4.09
C PHE A 177 23.04 -8.81 -5.09
N ALA A 178 23.65 -9.99 -5.18
CA ALA A 178 23.18 -11.07 -6.04
C ALA A 178 21.75 -11.51 -5.69
N SER A 179 21.42 -11.59 -4.40
CA SER A 179 20.07 -11.94 -3.94
C SER A 179 18.99 -10.92 -4.34
N ILE A 180 19.38 -9.66 -4.57
CA ILE A 180 18.48 -8.64 -5.13
C ILE A 180 18.29 -8.91 -6.62
N LEU A 181 19.35 -9.18 -7.38
CA LEU A 181 19.22 -9.52 -8.80
C LEU A 181 18.38 -10.78 -9.05
N GLU A 182 18.47 -11.79 -8.17
CA GLU A 182 17.67 -13.01 -8.23
C GLU A 182 16.15 -12.77 -8.12
N GLN A 183 15.72 -11.62 -7.60
CA GLN A 183 14.30 -11.22 -7.61
C GLN A 183 13.77 -10.98 -9.03
N GLY A 184 14.67 -10.72 -9.99
CA GLY A 184 14.37 -10.49 -11.41
C GLY A 184 14.83 -9.13 -11.94
N TRP A 185 15.44 -8.29 -11.09
CA TRP A 185 15.95 -6.98 -11.51
C TRP A 185 17.02 -7.10 -12.58
N THR A 186 16.95 -6.21 -13.57
CA THR A 186 17.94 -6.14 -14.64
C THR A 186 18.96 -5.05 -14.34
N ASP A 187 20.23 -5.42 -14.14
CA ASP A 187 21.35 -4.45 -14.15
C ASP A 187 21.56 -3.93 -15.57
N ALA A 188 21.25 -2.65 -15.80
CA ALA A 188 21.22 -2.06 -17.13
C ALA A 188 22.62 -2.01 -17.78
N VAL A 189 23.64 -1.59 -17.02
CA VAL A 189 25.00 -1.41 -17.53
C VAL A 189 25.60 -2.78 -17.84
N ALA A 190 25.48 -3.75 -16.93
CA ALA A 190 25.99 -5.10 -17.15
C ALA A 190 25.26 -5.82 -18.31
N LYS A 191 23.97 -5.55 -18.50
CA LYS A 191 23.18 -6.14 -19.61
C LYS A 191 23.68 -5.70 -20.98
N VAL A 192 24.06 -4.44 -21.13
CA VAL A 192 24.57 -3.86 -22.39
C VAL A 192 26.03 -4.24 -22.60
N HIS A 193 26.87 -4.16 -21.56
CA HIS A 193 28.33 -4.35 -21.64
C HIS A 193 28.79 -5.75 -21.23
N ARG A 194 28.31 -6.81 -21.89
CA ARG A 194 28.56 -8.20 -21.47
C ARG A 194 30.04 -8.66 -21.50
N LYS A 195 30.89 -8.01 -22.28
CA LYS A 195 32.31 -8.40 -22.47
C LYS A 195 33.28 -7.64 -21.57
N ALA A 196 33.00 -6.35 -21.33
CA ALA A 196 33.86 -5.47 -20.56
C ALA A 196 32.98 -4.37 -19.95
N VAL A 197 32.58 -4.55 -18.70
CA VAL A 197 31.69 -3.61 -18.02
C VAL A 197 32.49 -2.36 -17.64
N PRO A 198 32.03 -1.14 -17.96
CA PRO A 198 32.73 0.08 -17.59
C PRO A 198 32.75 0.27 -16.06
N PHE A 199 33.89 0.75 -15.55
CA PHE A 199 33.98 1.23 -14.17
C PHE A 199 33.21 2.53 -13.99
N THR A 200 32.80 2.81 -12.76
CA THR A 200 32.07 4.02 -12.37
C THR A 200 32.80 4.83 -11.32
N PHE A 201 33.81 4.26 -10.66
CA PHE A 201 34.57 4.86 -9.56
C PHE A 201 36.08 4.71 -9.72
N TRP A 202 36.83 5.78 -9.41
CA TRP A 202 38.29 5.81 -9.37
C TRP A 202 38.80 6.70 -8.21
N ASP A 203 39.40 6.07 -7.21
CA ASP A 203 40.03 6.75 -6.06
C ASP A 203 41.03 7.83 -6.52
N TYR A 204 41.06 8.98 -5.85
CA TYR A 204 41.97 10.09 -6.17
C TYR A 204 43.46 9.71 -6.02
N ARG A 205 43.79 8.74 -5.18
CA ARG A 205 45.16 8.34 -4.85
C ARG A 205 45.74 7.46 -5.95
N ARG A 206 47.08 7.39 -6.02
CA ARG A 206 47.83 6.44 -6.86
C ARG A 206 47.50 6.49 -8.36
N LYS A 207 47.02 7.64 -8.86
CA LYS A 207 46.69 7.87 -10.28
C LYS A 207 45.77 6.79 -10.87
N ARG A 208 44.73 6.41 -10.12
CA ARG A 208 43.81 5.32 -10.53
C ARG A 208 43.02 5.69 -11.78
N TRP A 209 42.67 6.95 -11.96
CA TRP A 209 42.00 7.44 -13.16
C TRP A 209 42.86 7.24 -14.41
N GLU A 210 44.09 7.74 -14.41
CA GLU A 210 45.01 7.71 -15.57
C GLU A 210 45.42 6.28 -15.96
N ARG A 211 45.36 5.35 -15.01
CA ARG A 211 45.63 3.93 -15.23
C ARG A 211 44.38 3.10 -15.53
N ASN A 212 43.22 3.74 -15.57
CA ASN A 212 41.89 3.12 -15.62
C ASN A 212 41.73 1.98 -14.60
N ALA A 213 42.25 2.18 -13.38
CA ALA A 213 42.23 1.20 -12.31
C ALA A 213 41.03 1.43 -11.36
N GLY A 214 39.83 1.26 -11.89
CA GLY A 214 38.56 1.60 -11.21
C GLY A 214 37.77 0.41 -10.64
N LEU A 215 36.59 0.74 -10.15
CA LEU A 215 35.54 -0.16 -9.67
C LEU A 215 34.21 0.18 -10.35
N ARG A 216 33.32 -0.80 -10.52
CA ARG A 216 31.91 -0.56 -10.82
C ARG A 216 31.07 -0.80 -9.57
N ILE A 217 30.59 0.30 -8.99
CA ILE A 217 29.78 0.30 -7.76
C ILE A 217 28.50 1.13 -7.87
N ASP A 218 28.34 1.90 -8.95
CA ASP A 218 27.13 2.63 -9.27
C ASP A 218 26.29 1.79 -10.25
N HIS A 219 25.11 1.36 -9.82
CA HIS A 219 24.28 0.42 -10.58
C HIS A 219 22.88 0.97 -10.80
N ILE A 220 22.32 0.69 -11.98
CA ILE A 220 20.93 1.01 -12.35
C ILE A 220 20.19 -0.32 -12.54
N LEU A 221 19.34 -0.66 -11.58
CA LEU A 221 18.51 -1.85 -11.61
C LEU A 221 17.10 -1.52 -12.10
N VAL A 222 16.70 -2.18 -13.18
CA VAL A 222 15.47 -1.88 -13.92
C VAL A 222 14.44 -2.99 -13.71
N GLY A 223 13.21 -2.60 -13.36
CA GLY A 223 12.09 -3.51 -13.12
C GLY A 223 11.52 -4.16 -14.38
N GLN A 224 10.71 -5.22 -14.20
CA GLN A 224 10.17 -6.03 -15.30
C GLN A 224 9.34 -5.27 -16.35
N ALA A 225 8.77 -4.12 -16.00
CA ALA A 225 7.95 -3.30 -16.90
C ALA A 225 8.77 -2.66 -18.04
N PHE A 226 10.09 -2.58 -17.91
CA PHE A 226 10.96 -1.87 -18.84
C PHE A 226 11.79 -2.81 -19.69
N LYS A 227 12.11 -2.33 -20.89
CA LYS A 227 13.21 -2.80 -21.73
C LYS A 227 14.35 -1.79 -21.59
N VAL A 228 15.55 -2.30 -21.34
CA VAL A 228 16.80 -1.52 -21.45
C VAL A 228 17.17 -1.48 -22.93
N GLU A 229 17.28 -0.27 -23.48
CA GLU A 229 17.61 -0.01 -24.87
C GLU A 229 19.10 0.23 -25.03
N ASP A 230 19.66 1.07 -24.16
CA ASP A 230 21.10 1.32 -24.07
C ASP A 230 21.50 1.67 -22.63
N ALA A 231 22.80 1.62 -22.32
CA ALA A 231 23.35 2.01 -21.03
C ALA A 231 24.86 2.28 -21.13
N GLY A 232 25.35 3.20 -20.30
CA GLY A 232 26.75 3.61 -20.35
C GLY A 232 27.22 4.34 -19.09
N VAL A 233 28.46 4.83 -19.17
CA VAL A 233 29.09 5.65 -18.13
C VAL A 233 29.78 6.82 -18.81
N ASP A 234 29.43 8.03 -18.39
CA ASP A 234 30.02 9.28 -18.90
C ASP A 234 31.37 9.53 -18.21
N ARG A 235 32.34 8.64 -18.49
CA ARG A 235 33.64 8.59 -17.82
C ARG A 235 34.42 9.90 -17.91
N ASP A 236 34.24 10.67 -18.97
CA ASP A 236 35.01 11.89 -19.20
C ASP A 236 34.72 12.96 -18.13
N GLU A 237 33.55 12.89 -17.47
CA GLU A 237 33.23 13.76 -16.33
C GLU A 237 34.17 13.52 -15.15
N ARG A 238 34.62 12.28 -14.93
CA ARG A 238 35.63 11.94 -13.91
C ARG A 238 37.01 12.53 -14.23
N GLY A 239 37.30 12.78 -15.51
CA GLY A 239 38.58 13.31 -15.97
C GLY A 239 38.75 14.82 -15.79
N ARG A 240 37.70 15.53 -15.37
CA ARG A 240 37.71 16.99 -15.21
C ARG A 240 38.39 17.43 -13.93
N GLU A 241 38.87 18.67 -13.92
CA GLU A 241 39.43 19.29 -12.72
C GLU A 241 38.38 19.40 -11.60
N GLY A 242 38.74 18.99 -10.38
CA GLY A 242 37.83 19.02 -9.23
C GLY A 242 36.66 18.02 -9.28
N ALA A 243 36.66 17.08 -10.24
CA ALA A 243 35.60 16.10 -10.43
C ALA A 243 35.31 15.25 -9.18
N SER A 244 34.11 14.65 -9.15
CA SER A 244 33.82 13.53 -8.25
C SER A 244 34.74 12.35 -8.59
N ASP A 245 34.98 11.47 -7.62
CA ASP A 245 35.66 10.19 -7.79
C ASP A 245 34.77 9.16 -8.51
N HIS A 246 33.48 9.46 -8.66
CA HIS A 246 32.53 8.72 -9.47
C HIS A 246 32.20 9.44 -10.78
N ALA A 247 31.93 8.68 -11.83
CA ALA A 247 31.37 9.15 -13.09
C ALA A 247 29.86 8.86 -13.15
N PRO A 248 29.04 9.69 -13.84
CA PRO A 248 27.63 9.40 -14.05
C PRO A 248 27.43 8.09 -14.83
N ALA A 249 26.64 7.18 -14.28
CA ALA A 249 26.13 6.01 -15.00
C ALA A 249 24.71 6.31 -15.52
N TRP A 250 24.37 5.86 -16.72
CA TRP A 250 23.06 6.12 -17.31
C TRP A 250 22.49 4.90 -18.05
N ALA A 251 21.16 4.90 -18.21
CA ALA A 251 20.45 3.93 -19.01
C ALA A 251 19.30 4.59 -19.79
N GLU A 252 19.12 4.16 -21.03
CA GLU A 252 17.93 4.44 -21.83
C GLU A 252 16.95 3.28 -21.69
N ILE A 253 15.76 3.60 -21.17
CA ILE A 253 14.73 2.61 -20.90
C ILE A 253 13.40 3.00 -21.55
N ALA A 254 12.70 1.98 -22.01
CA ALA A 254 11.37 2.09 -22.59
C ALA A 254 10.40 1.13 -21.89
N LEU A 255 9.17 1.59 -21.63
CA LEU A 255 8.10 0.71 -21.16
C LEU A 255 7.83 -0.35 -22.24
N LYS A 256 7.74 -1.62 -21.83
CA LYS A 256 7.34 -2.68 -22.75
C LYS A 256 5.91 -2.41 -23.21
N LYS A 257 5.71 -2.27 -24.52
CA LYS A 257 4.36 -2.19 -25.11
C LYS A 257 3.55 -3.38 -24.61
N ARG A 258 2.43 -3.12 -23.92
CA ARG A 258 1.43 -4.16 -23.69
C ARG A 258 1.00 -4.66 -25.06
N ALA A 259 1.30 -5.92 -25.38
CA ALA A 259 0.82 -6.50 -26.62
C ALA A 259 -0.72 -6.42 -26.62
N PRO A 260 -1.36 -5.89 -27.69
CA PRO A 260 -2.80 -6.02 -27.83
C PRO A 260 -3.11 -7.51 -27.82
N ALA A 261 -4.08 -7.92 -26.99
CA ALA A 261 -4.50 -9.30 -26.90
C ALA A 261 -4.89 -9.79 -28.30
N LYS A 262 -4.08 -10.67 -28.91
CA LYS A 262 -4.44 -11.31 -30.17
C LYS A 262 -5.68 -12.15 -29.95
N ARG A 263 -6.83 -11.65 -30.40
CA ARG A 263 -8.07 -12.41 -30.54
C ARG A 263 -7.79 -13.58 -31.49
N LYS A 264 -7.92 -14.81 -31.00
CA LYS A 264 -7.94 -16.01 -31.85
C LYS A 264 -9.36 -16.13 -32.44
N PRO A 265 -9.54 -16.30 -33.76
CA PRO A 265 -10.86 -16.51 -34.34
C PRO A 265 -11.43 -17.86 -33.88
N PRO A 266 -12.76 -18.01 -33.82
CA PRO A 266 -13.37 -19.28 -33.46
C PRO A 266 -13.11 -20.32 -34.56
N PRO A 267 -12.85 -21.59 -34.24
CA PRO A 267 -12.73 -22.63 -35.25
C PRO A 267 -14.10 -22.90 -35.87
N LEU A 268 -14.15 -22.84 -37.20
CA LEU A 268 -15.25 -23.32 -38.03
C LEU A 268 -15.38 -24.84 -37.90
N THR A 269 -16.61 -25.31 -37.73
CA THR A 269 -17.02 -26.71 -37.80
C THR A 269 -16.83 -27.30 -39.20
N PRO A 270 -16.32 -28.53 -39.31
CA PRO A 270 -16.63 -29.40 -40.44
C PRO A 270 -17.55 -30.56 -40.01
N GLU A 271 -18.60 -30.77 -40.80
CA GLU A 271 -19.46 -31.95 -40.80
C GLU A 271 -18.75 -33.20 -41.38
N PRO A 272 -19.32 -34.42 -41.20
CA PRO A 272 -18.58 -35.68 -41.17
C PRO A 272 -18.66 -36.50 -42.47
N ALA A 273 -17.62 -37.27 -42.79
CA ALA A 273 -17.73 -38.40 -43.73
C ALA A 273 -16.71 -39.54 -43.52
N ALA A 274 -17.27 -40.71 -43.18
CA ALA A 274 -16.99 -42.06 -43.68
C ALA A 274 -15.62 -42.80 -43.46
N LYS A 275 -15.69 -43.79 -42.54
CA LYS A 275 -15.45 -45.24 -42.72
C LYS A 275 -14.10 -45.77 -43.29
N LYS A 276 -13.33 -46.54 -42.49
CA LYS A 276 -13.26 -48.04 -42.43
C LYS A 276 -11.95 -48.54 -41.75
N GLY A 277 -12.05 -49.70 -41.07
CA GLY A 277 -10.94 -50.65 -40.83
C GLY A 277 -10.37 -50.75 -39.41
N ARG A 278 -11.10 -51.36 -38.45
CA ARG A 278 -10.83 -52.69 -37.84
C ARG A 278 -9.54 -52.85 -37.01
N GLY A 279 -9.70 -53.04 -35.70
CA GLY A 279 -8.66 -53.54 -34.78
C GLY A 279 -9.08 -53.65 -33.31
N LYS A 280 -9.98 -54.58 -33.00
CA LYS A 280 -10.29 -55.30 -31.74
C LYS A 280 -9.97 -54.68 -30.36
N ASP A 281 -11.06 -54.34 -29.67
CA ASP A 281 -11.48 -54.67 -28.30
C ASP A 281 -10.47 -54.69 -27.13
N ALA A 282 -10.51 -53.62 -26.33
CA ALA A 282 -10.68 -53.72 -24.87
C ALA A 282 -11.71 -52.66 -24.44
N ALA A 283 -12.72 -53.06 -23.68
CA ALA A 283 -13.85 -52.24 -23.27
C ALA A 283 -13.41 -50.99 -22.46
N PRO A 284 -14.00 -49.81 -22.68
CA PRO A 284 -13.73 -48.64 -21.85
C PRO A 284 -14.42 -48.78 -20.48
N THR A 285 -13.61 -48.69 -19.43
CA THR A 285 -14.06 -48.45 -18.05
C THR A 285 -14.97 -47.22 -18.00
N PRO A 286 -16.08 -47.21 -17.24
CA PRO A 286 -17.02 -46.09 -17.24
C PRO A 286 -16.34 -44.80 -16.81
N ALA A 287 -16.66 -43.69 -17.51
CA ALA A 287 -16.16 -42.37 -17.19
C ALA A 287 -16.49 -42.03 -15.72
N VAL A 288 -15.45 -41.90 -14.90
CA VAL A 288 -15.59 -41.52 -13.49
C VAL A 288 -15.98 -40.04 -13.44
N THR A 289 -17.28 -39.75 -13.31
CA THR A 289 -17.80 -38.40 -13.06
C THR A 289 -17.96 -38.19 -11.55
N GLY A 290 -17.21 -37.24 -10.98
CA GLY A 290 -17.28 -36.86 -9.57
C GLY A 290 -16.21 -35.81 -9.21
N PRO A 291 -16.30 -35.16 -8.02
CA PRO A 291 -15.37 -34.09 -7.62
C PRO A 291 -13.90 -34.53 -7.60
N LEU A 292 -13.64 -35.81 -7.30
CA LEU A 292 -12.29 -36.40 -7.29
C LEU A 292 -11.82 -36.95 -8.66
N ALA A 293 -12.58 -36.77 -9.74
CA ALA A 293 -12.23 -37.30 -11.05
C ALA A 293 -10.88 -36.77 -11.57
N LYS A 294 -10.62 -35.46 -11.39
CA LYS A 294 -9.33 -34.85 -11.74
C LYS A 294 -8.18 -35.36 -10.86
N TYR A 295 -8.46 -35.65 -9.59
CA TYR A 295 -7.48 -36.22 -8.67
C TYR A 295 -7.07 -37.61 -9.15
N ASN A 296 -8.04 -38.52 -9.35
CA ASN A 296 -7.79 -39.89 -9.81
C ASN A 296 -7.11 -39.95 -11.18
N ALA A 297 -7.50 -39.08 -12.13
CA ALA A 297 -6.92 -39.05 -13.47
C ALA A 297 -5.43 -38.64 -13.52
N LYS A 298 -4.94 -37.97 -12.48
CA LYS A 298 -3.55 -37.48 -12.40
C LYS A 298 -2.58 -38.45 -11.72
N ARG A 299 -3.05 -39.57 -11.15
CA ARG A 299 -2.22 -40.52 -10.38
C ARG A 299 -2.27 -41.92 -10.98
N ASP A 300 -1.13 -42.62 -10.89
CA ASP A 300 -1.05 -44.05 -11.11
C ASP A 300 -0.89 -44.76 -9.75
N PHE A 301 -2.00 -45.23 -9.18
CA PHE A 301 -2.04 -45.88 -7.86
C PHE A 301 -1.32 -47.24 -7.81
N SER A 302 -0.83 -47.75 -8.95
CA SER A 302 0.09 -48.90 -8.96
C SER A 302 1.54 -48.51 -8.60
N LYS A 303 1.86 -47.21 -8.66
CA LYS A 303 3.21 -46.66 -8.42
C LYS A 303 3.28 -45.76 -7.21
N THR A 304 2.26 -44.93 -6.97
CA THR A 304 2.21 -44.05 -5.80
C THR A 304 1.54 -44.73 -4.61
N ALA A 305 2.03 -44.43 -3.40
CA ALA A 305 1.40 -44.86 -2.14
C ALA A 305 0.24 -43.94 -1.72
N GLU A 306 -0.09 -42.94 -2.53
CA GLU A 306 -1.23 -42.04 -2.30
C GLU A 306 -2.58 -42.80 -2.39
N PRO A 307 -3.57 -42.45 -1.55
CA PRO A 307 -4.86 -43.13 -1.55
C PRO A 307 -5.68 -42.83 -2.81
N ALA A 308 -6.40 -43.85 -3.31
CA ALA A 308 -7.36 -43.69 -4.40
C ALA A 308 -8.55 -42.82 -3.97
N GLY A 309 -9.01 -41.93 -4.85
CA GLY A 309 -10.08 -40.99 -4.54
C GLY A 309 -11.47 -41.61 -4.60
N THR A 310 -11.99 -42.05 -3.46
CA THR A 310 -13.41 -42.33 -3.27
C THR A 310 -14.05 -41.22 -2.43
N PRO A 311 -15.09 -40.51 -2.93
CA PRO A 311 -15.82 -39.56 -2.11
C PRO A 311 -16.39 -40.27 -0.88
N SER A 312 -16.15 -39.75 0.32
CA SER A 312 -16.72 -40.34 1.53
C SER A 312 -18.24 -40.22 1.46
N LYS A 313 -18.95 -41.36 1.47
CA LYS A 313 -20.43 -41.40 1.65
C LYS A 313 -20.83 -41.18 3.11
N ARG A 314 -19.88 -41.00 4.03
CA ARG A 314 -20.13 -40.86 5.46
C ARG A 314 -19.97 -39.40 5.85
N ALA A 315 -21.09 -38.74 6.15
CA ALA A 315 -21.11 -37.85 7.30
C ALA A 315 -20.64 -38.71 8.49
N SER A 316 -19.47 -38.40 9.01
CA SER A 316 -18.84 -39.13 10.11
C SER A 316 -19.83 -39.25 11.27
N LYS A 317 -20.28 -40.48 11.58
CA LYS A 317 -21.14 -40.79 12.73
C LYS A 317 -20.38 -40.82 14.07
N ASN A 318 -19.07 -40.49 14.09
CA ASN A 318 -18.22 -40.56 15.27
C ASN A 318 -17.41 -39.28 15.56
N SER A 319 -17.66 -38.16 14.88
CA SER A 319 -17.16 -36.86 15.32
C SER A 319 -18.19 -36.27 16.28
N ALA A 320 -17.82 -36.09 17.54
CA ALA A 320 -18.59 -35.25 18.46
C ALA A 320 -18.87 -33.91 17.75
N ALA A 321 -20.16 -33.63 17.50
CA ALA A 321 -20.69 -32.40 16.91
C ALA A 321 -19.90 -31.78 15.73
N GLY A 322 -20.15 -32.24 14.50
CA GLY A 322 -20.08 -31.40 13.28
C GLY A 322 -18.77 -30.69 12.89
N ALA A 323 -17.64 -30.93 13.53
CA ALA A 323 -16.39 -30.22 13.26
C ALA A 323 -15.71 -30.69 11.96
N LEU A 324 -15.54 -29.78 11.00
CA LEU A 324 -14.87 -30.03 9.72
C LEU A 324 -13.35 -30.11 9.93
N GLN A 325 -12.66 -30.99 9.21
CA GLN A 325 -11.21 -31.17 9.36
C GLN A 325 -10.39 -30.27 8.44
N PHE A 326 -9.20 -29.88 8.88
CA PHE A 326 -8.18 -29.29 8.01
C PHE A 326 -6.85 -30.02 8.15
N VAL A 327 -6.07 -29.98 7.07
CA VAL A 327 -4.69 -30.46 7.07
C VAL A 327 -3.81 -29.49 6.30
N VAL A 328 -2.57 -29.33 6.76
CA VAL A 328 -1.52 -28.63 6.03
C VAL A 328 -0.37 -29.61 5.82
N GLN A 329 -0.10 -29.95 4.57
CA GLN A 329 1.00 -30.84 4.23
C GLN A 329 2.19 -30.03 3.69
N LYS A 330 3.38 -30.27 4.21
CA LYS A 330 4.62 -29.68 3.68
C LYS A 330 5.18 -30.62 2.63
N HIS A 331 5.32 -30.12 1.41
CA HIS A 331 5.59 -30.91 0.23
C HIS A 331 6.87 -30.42 -0.47
N TRP A 332 7.90 -31.26 -0.46
CA TRP A 332 9.14 -31.07 -1.21
C TRP A 332 9.03 -31.65 -2.63
N ALA A 333 8.15 -31.06 -3.44
CA ALA A 333 8.06 -31.36 -4.86
C ALA A 333 9.21 -30.67 -5.64
N SER A 334 8.99 -30.30 -6.91
CA SER A 334 9.94 -29.45 -7.65
C SER A 334 10.31 -28.14 -6.94
N ARG A 335 9.41 -27.64 -6.08
CA ARG A 335 9.61 -26.54 -5.14
C ARG A 335 8.91 -26.87 -3.82
N LEU A 336 9.50 -26.45 -2.72
CA LEU A 336 8.86 -26.54 -1.41
C LEU A 336 7.59 -25.68 -1.38
N HIS A 337 6.49 -26.27 -0.93
CA HIS A 337 5.23 -25.56 -0.68
C HIS A 337 4.44 -26.26 0.42
N TYR A 338 3.36 -25.60 0.86
CA TYR A 338 2.46 -26.10 1.88
C TYR A 338 1.07 -26.29 1.27
N ASP A 339 0.62 -27.52 1.13
CA ASP A 339 -0.73 -27.84 0.67
C ASP A 339 -1.71 -27.63 1.83
N PHE A 340 -2.44 -26.52 1.80
CA PHE A 340 -3.45 -26.12 2.77
C PHE A 340 -4.82 -26.64 2.31
N ARG A 341 -5.51 -27.40 3.16
CA ARG A 341 -6.74 -28.10 2.76
C ARG A 341 -7.83 -28.00 3.82
N LEU A 342 -9.06 -27.74 3.38
CA LEU A 342 -10.26 -27.66 4.22
C LEU A 342 -11.27 -28.72 3.77
N GLU A 343 -11.79 -29.51 4.71
CA GLU A 343 -12.87 -30.46 4.44
C GLU A 343 -14.18 -29.73 4.14
N LEU A 344 -14.77 -29.99 2.98
CA LEU A 344 -16.10 -29.51 2.61
C LEU A 344 -16.76 -30.48 1.63
N ASP A 345 -18.05 -30.77 1.82
CA ASP A 345 -18.86 -31.62 0.93
C ASP A 345 -18.23 -33.00 0.63
N GLY A 346 -17.56 -33.59 1.62
CA GLY A 346 -16.99 -34.94 1.53
C GLY A 346 -15.64 -35.04 0.80
N VAL A 347 -15.02 -33.90 0.50
CA VAL A 347 -13.68 -33.78 -0.12
C VAL A 347 -12.82 -32.74 0.62
N MET A 348 -11.54 -32.68 0.30
CA MET A 348 -10.61 -31.67 0.77
C MET A 348 -10.41 -30.60 -0.31
N VAL A 349 -11.02 -29.43 -0.13
CA VAL A 349 -10.79 -28.25 -0.98
C VAL A 349 -9.39 -27.73 -0.70
N SER A 350 -8.59 -27.55 -1.74
CA SER A 350 -7.12 -27.61 -1.60
C SER A 350 -6.38 -26.46 -2.28
N TRP A 351 -5.41 -25.88 -1.58
CA TRP A 351 -4.53 -24.82 -2.09
C TRP A 351 -3.05 -25.11 -1.84
N ALA A 352 -2.22 -24.96 -2.86
CA ALA A 352 -0.77 -24.93 -2.71
C ALA A 352 -0.32 -23.52 -2.26
N VAL A 353 0.34 -23.43 -1.10
CA VAL A 353 0.80 -22.18 -0.48
C VAL A 353 2.34 -22.18 -0.45
N PRO A 354 3.04 -21.56 -1.43
CA PRO A 354 4.49 -21.73 -1.59
C PRO A 354 5.34 -21.27 -0.40
N LYS A 355 4.95 -20.16 0.25
CA LYS A 355 5.65 -19.61 1.42
C LYS A 355 5.09 -20.10 2.76
N GLY A 356 4.04 -20.93 2.72
CA GLY A 356 3.31 -21.38 3.91
C GLY A 356 2.44 -20.32 4.58
N PRO A 357 1.61 -20.73 5.56
CA PRO A 357 0.81 -19.82 6.39
C PRO A 357 1.69 -18.99 7.35
N SER A 358 1.22 -17.79 7.71
CA SER A 358 1.91 -16.88 8.63
C SER A 358 0.93 -16.29 9.64
N TYR A 359 1.35 -16.22 10.92
CA TYR A 359 0.59 -15.52 11.97
C TYR A 359 0.63 -13.99 11.84
N ASP A 360 1.44 -13.43 10.94
CA ASP A 360 1.54 -11.98 10.76
C ASP A 360 0.38 -11.49 9.89
N PRO A 361 -0.55 -10.66 10.40
CA PRO A 361 -1.66 -10.14 9.61
C PRO A 361 -1.25 -9.20 8.47
N LYS A 362 0.01 -8.73 8.47
CA LYS A 362 0.59 -7.94 7.37
C LYS A 362 1.09 -8.85 6.24
N MET A 363 1.28 -10.15 6.50
CA MET A 363 1.74 -11.14 5.53
C MET A 363 0.55 -11.81 4.86
N LYS A 364 0.48 -11.65 3.54
CA LYS A 364 -0.52 -12.26 2.67
C LYS A 364 0.14 -13.40 1.90
N SER A 365 -0.20 -14.65 2.23
CA SER A 365 0.38 -15.84 1.61
C SER A 365 -0.41 -16.24 0.37
N MET A 366 0.25 -16.19 -0.79
CA MET A 366 -0.34 -16.67 -2.05
C MET A 366 -0.76 -18.14 -1.90
N ALA A 367 -1.99 -18.45 -2.30
CA ALA A 367 -2.60 -19.77 -2.24
C ALA A 367 -3.15 -20.11 -3.63
N ILE A 368 -2.65 -21.17 -4.27
CA ILE A 368 -3.07 -21.58 -5.61
C ILE A 368 -4.04 -22.73 -5.47
N HIS A 369 -5.29 -22.55 -5.89
CA HIS A 369 -6.31 -23.59 -5.82
C HIS A 369 -5.96 -24.75 -6.78
N VAL A 370 -5.90 -25.97 -6.25
CA VAL A 370 -5.58 -27.21 -6.97
C VAL A 370 -6.79 -28.15 -6.96
N GLU A 371 -6.68 -29.32 -7.59
CA GLU A 371 -7.78 -30.30 -7.53
C GLU A 371 -8.13 -30.70 -6.09
N ASP A 372 -9.40 -31.01 -5.84
CA ASP A 372 -9.85 -31.54 -4.55
C ASP A 372 -9.21 -32.90 -4.27
N HIS A 373 -8.95 -33.18 -2.99
CA HIS A 373 -8.33 -34.45 -2.57
C HIS A 373 -9.30 -35.28 -1.73
N PRO A 374 -9.16 -36.61 -1.69
CA PRO A 374 -9.96 -37.45 -0.79
C PRO A 374 -9.64 -37.13 0.67
N ILE A 375 -10.62 -37.25 1.56
CA ILE A 375 -10.43 -37.09 3.01
C ILE A 375 -9.35 -38.05 3.53
N ASP A 376 -9.26 -39.26 2.98
CA ASP A 376 -8.24 -40.25 3.32
C ASP A 376 -6.80 -39.75 3.07
N TYR A 377 -6.62 -38.71 2.25
CA TYR A 377 -5.31 -38.07 2.04
C TYR A 377 -4.78 -37.33 3.27
N ASN A 378 -5.65 -37.00 4.24
CA ASN A 378 -5.29 -36.27 5.46
C ASN A 378 -4.30 -37.02 6.36
N THR A 379 -4.13 -38.33 6.15
CA THR A 379 -3.22 -39.19 6.92
C THR A 379 -1.96 -39.58 6.15
N PHE A 380 -1.79 -39.12 4.90
CA PHE A 380 -0.66 -39.48 4.07
C PHE A 380 0.60 -38.67 4.41
N GLU A 381 1.68 -39.39 4.74
CA GLU A 381 3.07 -38.93 4.76
C GLU A 381 3.93 -39.94 4.00
N GLY A 382 4.89 -39.48 3.21
CA GLY A 382 5.76 -40.40 2.45
C GLY A 382 6.42 -39.76 1.25
N ALA A 383 7.17 -40.57 0.50
CA ALA A 383 7.80 -40.18 -0.76
C ALA A 383 6.92 -40.59 -1.95
N ILE A 384 6.56 -39.62 -2.78
CA ILE A 384 5.91 -39.82 -4.07
C ILE A 384 7.02 -40.08 -5.11
N PRO A 385 7.03 -41.22 -5.82
CA PRO A 385 8.12 -41.61 -6.71
C PRO A 385 8.42 -40.60 -7.83
N LYS A 386 9.70 -40.54 -8.25
CA LYS A 386 10.14 -39.67 -9.35
C LYS A 386 9.42 -40.03 -10.65
N GLY A 387 8.83 -39.03 -11.31
CA GLY A 387 8.08 -39.20 -12.56
C GLY A 387 6.56 -39.22 -12.36
N GLU A 388 6.10 -39.44 -11.13
CA GLU A 388 4.69 -39.30 -10.76
C GLU A 388 4.30 -37.83 -10.55
N TYR A 389 3.01 -37.54 -10.72
CA TYR A 389 2.48 -36.21 -10.49
C TYR A 389 2.60 -35.84 -9.01
N GLY A 390 3.33 -34.75 -8.71
CA GLY A 390 3.64 -34.40 -7.32
C GLY A 390 4.83 -35.16 -6.74
N ALA A 391 5.72 -35.73 -7.56
CA ALA A 391 6.95 -36.37 -7.08
C ALA A 391 7.71 -35.51 -6.06
N GLY A 392 8.03 -36.09 -4.91
CA GLY A 392 8.58 -35.37 -3.76
C GLY A 392 8.27 -36.05 -2.43
N THR A 393 8.81 -35.52 -1.35
CA THR A 393 8.47 -35.97 0.02
C THR A 393 7.33 -35.12 0.57
N VAL A 394 6.37 -35.75 1.24
CA VAL A 394 5.23 -35.10 1.89
C VAL A 394 5.19 -35.46 3.37
N ILE A 395 5.02 -34.45 4.22
CA ILE A 395 4.69 -34.64 5.65
C ILE A 395 3.43 -33.84 6.01
N ILE A 396 2.73 -34.26 7.05
CA ILE A 396 1.64 -33.52 7.68
C ILE A 396 2.27 -32.51 8.64
N TRP A 397 2.36 -31.28 8.16
CA TRP A 397 2.95 -30.18 8.90
C TRP A 397 2.00 -29.61 9.95
N ASP A 398 0.69 -29.60 9.71
CA ASP A 398 -0.32 -29.30 10.73
C ASP A 398 -1.63 -30.05 10.42
N ARG A 399 -2.44 -30.29 11.45
CA ARG A 399 -3.78 -30.88 11.31
C ARG A 399 -4.66 -30.49 12.49
N GLY A 400 -5.96 -30.43 12.26
CA GLY A 400 -6.94 -30.12 13.29
C GLY A 400 -8.34 -29.97 12.73
N THR A 401 -9.17 -29.19 13.41
CA THR A 401 -10.52 -28.82 12.95
C THR A 401 -10.58 -27.36 12.53
N TRP A 402 -11.54 -27.04 11.68
CA TRP A 402 -11.82 -25.67 11.27
C TRP A 402 -13.31 -25.38 11.36
N GLU A 403 -13.64 -24.12 11.59
CA GLU A 403 -15.01 -23.63 11.71
C GLU A 403 -15.23 -22.47 10.73
N PRO A 404 -16.16 -22.58 9.76
CA PRO A 404 -16.46 -21.49 8.84
C PRO A 404 -17.13 -20.31 9.55
N VAL A 405 -16.79 -19.09 9.12
CA VAL A 405 -17.54 -17.87 9.45
C VAL A 405 -18.48 -17.57 8.28
N GLY A 406 -19.77 -17.83 8.47
CA GLY A 406 -20.79 -17.78 7.41
C GLY A 406 -20.88 -19.09 6.62
N ASP A 407 -21.57 -19.09 5.47
CA ASP A 407 -21.64 -20.27 4.59
C ASP A 407 -20.35 -20.40 3.75
N PRO A 408 -19.55 -21.46 3.94
CA PRO A 408 -18.33 -21.66 3.17
C PRO A 408 -18.57 -21.90 1.67
N ARG A 409 -19.74 -22.39 1.26
CA ARG A 409 -20.08 -22.61 -0.17
C ARG A 409 -20.27 -21.28 -0.89
N GLU A 410 -21.05 -20.39 -0.29
CA GLU A 410 -21.19 -19.03 -0.79
C GLU A 410 -19.86 -18.29 -0.78
N GLY A 411 -19.08 -18.44 0.30
CA GLY A 411 -17.76 -17.84 0.41
C GLY A 411 -16.81 -18.30 -0.70
N LEU A 412 -16.77 -19.59 -1.00
CA LEU A 412 -15.97 -20.13 -2.10
C LEU A 412 -16.43 -19.58 -3.45
N ALA A 413 -17.74 -19.52 -3.70
CA ALA A 413 -18.31 -18.99 -4.94
C ALA A 413 -18.02 -17.49 -5.13
N LYS A 414 -18.17 -16.69 -4.06
CA LYS A 414 -17.90 -15.25 -4.03
C LYS A 414 -16.40 -14.92 -3.99
N GLY A 415 -15.55 -15.91 -3.73
CA GLY A 415 -14.10 -15.72 -3.66
C GLY A 415 -13.61 -15.15 -2.33
N LYS A 416 -14.32 -15.38 -1.23
CA LYS A 416 -13.95 -14.94 0.11
C LYS A 416 -14.45 -15.92 1.16
N VAL A 417 -13.54 -16.62 1.84
CA VAL A 417 -13.88 -17.56 2.92
C VAL A 417 -13.16 -17.12 4.19
N MET A 418 -13.90 -16.93 5.27
CA MET A 418 -13.36 -16.66 6.60
C MET A 418 -13.60 -17.88 7.49
N PHE A 419 -12.65 -18.21 8.35
CA PHE A 419 -12.74 -19.41 9.20
C PHE A 419 -11.78 -19.37 10.39
N HIS A 420 -12.13 -20.08 11.45
CA HIS A 420 -11.25 -20.39 12.56
C HIS A 420 -10.52 -21.71 12.32
N LEU A 421 -9.24 -21.78 12.70
CA LEU A 421 -8.46 -23.02 12.75
C LEU A 421 -8.23 -23.40 14.20
N HIS A 422 -8.29 -24.70 14.47
CA HIS A 422 -7.99 -25.33 15.76
C HIS A 422 -6.97 -26.45 15.50
N GLY A 423 -5.72 -26.05 15.28
CA GLY A 423 -4.62 -26.92 14.89
C GLY A 423 -3.60 -27.18 15.98
N GLN A 424 -2.62 -28.02 15.65
CA GLN A 424 -1.45 -28.21 16.50
C GLN A 424 -0.45 -27.07 16.34
N LYS A 425 -0.41 -26.38 15.18
CA LYS A 425 0.47 -25.23 14.93
C LYS A 425 -0.26 -23.94 14.59
N LEU A 426 -1.37 -24.03 13.88
CA LEU A 426 -2.20 -22.90 13.45
C LEU A 426 -3.46 -22.81 14.31
N ALA A 427 -3.78 -21.61 14.80
CA ALA A 427 -5.00 -21.33 15.54
C ALA A 427 -5.61 -19.97 15.20
N GLY A 428 -6.87 -19.76 15.63
CA GLY A 428 -7.63 -18.51 15.54
C GLY A 428 -8.19 -18.21 14.15
N LEU A 429 -8.56 -16.96 13.89
CA LEU A 429 -9.26 -16.51 12.68
C LEU A 429 -8.33 -16.24 11.48
N TRP A 430 -8.71 -16.77 10.32
CA TRP A 430 -8.02 -16.69 9.03
C TRP A 430 -9.00 -16.33 7.90
N GLU A 431 -8.45 -15.92 6.76
CA GLU A 431 -9.22 -15.56 5.58
C GLU A 431 -8.51 -15.98 4.29
N LEU A 432 -9.29 -16.52 3.36
CA LEU A 432 -8.92 -16.85 1.98
C LEU A 432 -9.69 -15.91 1.03
N VAL A 433 -8.98 -15.13 0.23
CA VAL A 433 -9.58 -14.23 -0.78
C VAL A 433 -9.09 -14.57 -2.17
N ARG A 434 -10.01 -14.85 -3.09
CA ARG A 434 -9.73 -15.07 -4.51
C ARG A 434 -9.34 -13.73 -5.16
N ILE A 435 -8.19 -13.72 -5.81
CA ILE A 435 -7.66 -12.54 -6.50
C ILE A 435 -7.73 -12.67 -8.04
N SER A 436 -8.05 -13.87 -8.53
CA SER A 436 -8.27 -14.14 -9.95
C SER A 436 -9.74 -13.92 -10.35
N LYS A 437 -9.98 -13.41 -11.57
CA LYS A 437 -11.34 -13.20 -12.08
C LYS A 437 -12.00 -14.54 -12.46
N PRO A 438 -13.28 -14.78 -12.13
CA PRO A 438 -13.99 -15.98 -12.56
C PRO A 438 -13.91 -16.16 -14.08
N GLY A 439 -13.41 -17.31 -14.55
CA GLY A 439 -13.32 -17.66 -15.97
C GLY A 439 -11.99 -17.30 -16.68
N GLU A 440 -10.98 -16.77 -15.98
CA GLU A 440 -9.64 -16.62 -16.55
C GLU A 440 -8.93 -17.99 -16.73
N LYS A 441 -8.19 -18.17 -17.84
CA LYS A 441 -7.45 -19.41 -18.14
C LYS A 441 -6.19 -19.63 -17.29
N LYS A 442 -5.88 -18.74 -16.34
CA LYS A 442 -4.75 -18.87 -15.41
C LYS A 442 -5.19 -19.60 -14.13
N GLN A 443 -4.22 -20.17 -13.41
CA GLN A 443 -4.45 -20.88 -12.15
C GLN A 443 -5.33 -20.05 -11.21
N ASP A 444 -6.33 -20.67 -10.58
CA ASP A 444 -7.28 -20.02 -9.68
C ASP A 444 -6.55 -19.56 -8.41
N GLN A 445 -6.16 -18.28 -8.39
CA GLN A 445 -5.29 -17.69 -7.37
C GLN A 445 -6.10 -17.08 -6.23
N TRP A 446 -5.66 -17.39 -5.02
CA TRP A 446 -6.19 -16.95 -3.75
C TRP A 446 -5.08 -16.39 -2.86
N MET A 447 -5.49 -15.78 -1.76
CA MET A 447 -4.61 -15.21 -0.75
C MET A 447 -5.07 -15.66 0.63
N LEU A 448 -4.23 -16.41 1.34
CA LEU A 448 -4.41 -16.85 2.72
C LEU A 448 -3.73 -15.87 3.66
N PHE A 449 -4.42 -15.36 4.67
CA PHE A 449 -3.79 -14.52 5.69
C PHE A 449 -4.49 -14.58 7.04
N LYS A 450 -3.71 -14.29 8.09
CA LYS A 450 -4.19 -14.16 9.46
C LYS A 450 -4.99 -12.85 9.60
N LYS A 451 -6.14 -12.88 10.27
CA LYS A 451 -6.90 -11.64 10.50
C LYS A 451 -6.21 -10.72 11.49
N ARG A 452 -6.19 -9.43 11.18
CA ARG A 452 -5.74 -8.37 12.09
C ARG A 452 -6.62 -8.40 13.34
N GLY A 453 -6.00 -8.20 14.50
CA GLY A 453 -6.71 -8.17 15.78
C GLY A 453 -6.89 -9.54 16.44
N ASP A 454 -6.71 -10.65 15.74
CA ASP A 454 -6.84 -12.00 16.33
C ASP A 454 -5.81 -12.27 17.45
N ALA A 455 -6.17 -13.08 18.46
CA ALA A 455 -5.33 -13.42 19.62
C ALA A 455 -4.00 -14.09 19.28
N TRP A 456 -4.01 -14.83 18.18
CA TRP A 456 -2.87 -15.59 17.69
C TRP A 456 -2.08 -14.81 16.64
N ALA A 457 -2.53 -13.60 16.27
CA ALA A 457 -1.77 -12.73 15.38
C ALA A 457 -0.44 -12.31 16.02
N ARG A 458 0.66 -12.58 15.31
CA ARG A 458 2.02 -12.25 15.76
C ARG A 458 2.84 -11.75 14.58
N PRO A 459 3.54 -10.60 14.70
CA PRO A 459 4.46 -10.15 13.66
C PRO A 459 5.47 -11.25 13.30
N ILE A 460 5.80 -11.38 12.02
CA ILE A 460 6.69 -12.46 11.55
C ILE A 460 8.11 -12.33 12.13
N ALA A 461 8.50 -11.10 12.48
CA ALA A 461 9.76 -10.80 13.17
C ALA A 461 9.81 -11.37 14.60
N GLU A 462 8.65 -11.52 15.26
CA GLU A 462 8.56 -12.09 16.60
C GLU A 462 8.36 -13.62 16.56
N TYR A 463 7.56 -14.09 15.60
CA TYR A 463 7.25 -15.52 15.51
C TYR A 463 6.93 -15.94 14.08
N ASN A 464 7.85 -16.71 13.49
CA ASN A 464 7.63 -17.39 12.24
C ASN A 464 7.36 -18.89 12.51
N VAL A 465 6.08 -19.28 12.46
CA VAL A 465 5.63 -20.65 12.74
C VAL A 465 6.29 -21.70 11.84
N ILE A 466 6.62 -21.33 10.60
CA ILE A 466 7.21 -22.24 9.61
C ILE A 466 8.63 -22.65 10.00
N THR A 467 9.43 -21.70 10.48
CA THR A 467 10.80 -21.95 10.95
C THR A 467 10.82 -22.48 12.37
N ALA A 468 9.90 -22.02 13.22
CA ALA A 468 9.83 -22.44 14.61
C ALA A 468 9.38 -23.90 14.76
N LEU A 469 8.46 -24.37 13.89
CA LEU A 469 7.87 -25.69 13.98
C LEU A 469 7.90 -26.40 12.61
N PRO A 470 9.08 -26.82 12.09
CA PRO A 470 9.22 -27.32 10.72
C PRO A 470 8.79 -28.79 10.53
N ASP A 471 8.67 -29.56 11.60
CA ASP A 471 8.55 -31.03 11.61
C ASP A 471 7.12 -31.56 11.42
N SER A 472 6.96 -32.88 11.23
CA SER A 472 5.64 -33.53 11.17
C SER A 472 4.93 -33.52 12.52
N VAL A 473 3.62 -33.28 12.52
CA VAL A 473 2.78 -33.41 13.73
C VAL A 473 2.22 -34.83 13.93
N VAL A 474 2.53 -35.77 13.04
CA VAL A 474 2.28 -37.20 13.22
C VAL A 474 3.49 -37.84 13.89
N GLU A 475 4.70 -37.56 13.40
CA GLU A 475 5.94 -38.05 14.00
C GLU A 475 6.23 -37.38 15.35
N LYS A 476 5.98 -36.07 15.45
CA LYS A 476 6.17 -35.29 16.68
C LYS A 476 4.86 -34.56 17.06
N PRO A 477 3.88 -35.28 17.63
CA PRO A 477 2.62 -34.66 18.05
C PRO A 477 2.89 -33.56 19.07
N LEU A 478 2.33 -32.38 18.79
CA LEU A 478 2.39 -31.25 19.70
C LEU A 478 1.11 -31.17 20.54
N GLY A 479 -0.02 -31.69 20.06
CA GLY A 479 -1.34 -31.38 20.62
C GLY A 479 -1.80 -29.96 20.24
N LEU A 480 -3.09 -29.68 20.42
CA LEU A 480 -3.69 -28.41 20.01
C LEU A 480 -2.95 -27.24 20.65
N ILE A 481 -2.58 -26.25 19.83
CA ILE A 481 -1.83 -25.09 20.32
C ILE A 481 -2.62 -24.32 21.38
N GLU A 482 -3.95 -24.31 21.27
CA GLU A 482 -4.87 -23.69 22.22
C GLU A 482 -4.85 -24.38 23.60
N ALA A 483 -4.53 -25.68 23.66
CA ALA A 483 -4.37 -26.41 24.91
C ALA A 483 -2.97 -26.26 25.52
N ARG A 484 -1.93 -26.17 24.68
CA ARG A 484 -0.53 -26.02 25.11
C ARG A 484 -0.19 -24.61 25.56
N GLU A 485 -0.67 -23.64 24.80
CA GLU A 485 -0.58 -22.22 25.10
C GLU A 485 -2.01 -21.75 25.30
N PRO A 486 -2.61 -21.97 26.49
CA PRO A 486 -3.88 -21.36 26.83
C PRO A 486 -3.65 -19.85 26.91
N ARG A 487 -3.74 -19.21 25.75
CA ARG A 487 -3.95 -17.79 25.66
C ARG A 487 -5.33 -17.63 26.26
N ALA A 488 -5.43 -16.89 27.37
CA ALA A 488 -6.72 -16.35 27.77
C ALA A 488 -7.33 -15.85 26.48
N ALA A 489 -8.52 -16.38 26.10
CA ALA A 489 -9.27 -15.85 24.98
C ALA A 489 -9.11 -14.33 25.12
N PRO A 490 -8.57 -13.65 24.09
CA PRO A 490 -8.24 -12.25 24.24
C PRO A 490 -9.48 -11.64 24.87
N ALA A 491 -9.34 -10.95 26.01
CA ALA A 491 -10.44 -10.12 26.48
C ALA A 491 -10.89 -9.39 25.22
N PRO A 492 -12.13 -9.64 24.77
CA PRO A 492 -12.49 -9.54 23.36
C PRO A 492 -11.94 -8.21 22.87
N ARG A 493 -11.00 -8.25 21.91
CA ARG A 493 -10.52 -7.00 21.32
C ARG A 493 -11.76 -6.39 20.68
N ARG A 494 -12.30 -5.37 21.36
CA ARG A 494 -13.43 -4.54 20.97
C ARG A 494 -13.29 -4.23 19.48
N GLY A 495 -14.00 -4.95 18.64
CA GLY A 495 -13.81 -4.95 17.20
C GLY A 495 -14.67 -5.98 16.49
N THR A 496 -14.90 -7.13 17.13
CA THR A 496 -16.18 -7.83 17.04
C THR A 496 -16.70 -7.91 18.46
N ALA A 497 -17.34 -6.82 18.88
CA ALA A 497 -18.36 -6.99 19.86
C ALA A 497 -19.30 -8.07 19.29
N ASP A 498 -19.50 -9.17 20.01
CA ASP A 498 -20.89 -9.60 20.16
C ASP A 498 -21.67 -8.31 20.38
N ALA A 499 -22.74 -8.07 19.63
CA ALA A 499 -23.52 -6.83 19.72
C ALA A 499 -23.96 -6.47 21.16
N SER A 500 -23.69 -7.33 22.15
CA SER A 500 -23.79 -7.14 23.59
C SER A 500 -22.60 -6.45 24.30
N ASP A 501 -21.33 -6.51 23.83
CA ASP A 501 -20.14 -6.14 24.66
C ASP A 501 -19.42 -4.84 24.24
N GLY A 502 -19.61 -4.35 23.01
CA GLY A 502 -19.02 -3.10 22.50
C GLY A 502 -19.73 -1.84 22.99
N LEU A 503 -20.94 -2.00 23.54
CA LEU A 503 -21.85 -0.93 23.97
C LEU A 503 -21.92 -0.81 25.50
N GLN A 504 -20.98 -1.36 26.27
CA GLN A 504 -21.04 -1.31 27.74
C GLN A 504 -21.10 0.11 28.32
N ALA A 505 -20.50 1.08 27.64
CA ALA A 505 -20.57 2.49 28.04
C ALA A 505 -21.86 3.19 27.57
N ALA A 506 -22.73 2.50 26.81
CA ALA A 506 -24.01 3.02 26.40
C ALA A 506 -24.93 3.16 27.62
N ARG A 507 -25.62 4.29 27.71
CA ARG A 507 -26.52 4.55 28.84
C ARG A 507 -27.96 4.60 28.35
N LYS A 508 -28.88 3.97 29.07
CA LYS A 508 -30.31 4.17 28.81
C LYS A 508 -30.65 5.64 29.11
N ALA A 509 -31.16 6.36 28.12
CA ALA A 509 -31.47 7.78 28.25
C ALA A 509 -32.64 8.16 27.34
N LYS A 510 -33.31 9.27 27.66
CA LYS A 510 -34.27 9.89 26.74
C LYS A 510 -33.50 10.56 25.60
N LEU A 511 -34.08 10.56 24.40
CA LEU A 511 -33.51 11.22 23.23
C LEU A 511 -33.28 12.72 23.55
N PRO A 512 -32.05 13.24 23.47
CA PRO A 512 -31.78 14.64 23.70
C PRO A 512 -32.54 15.53 22.71
N ALA A 513 -33.09 16.64 23.21
CA ALA A 513 -33.77 17.63 22.37
C ALA A 513 -32.79 18.35 21.41
N LYS A 514 -31.53 18.50 21.83
CA LYS A 514 -30.43 19.10 21.07
C LYS A 514 -29.18 18.27 21.21
N LEU A 515 -28.35 18.28 20.17
CA LEU A 515 -27.03 17.69 20.15
C LEU A 515 -26.09 18.64 19.42
N GLU A 516 -24.96 18.98 20.04
CA GLU A 516 -23.90 19.75 19.39
C GLU A 516 -22.85 18.79 18.79
N PRO A 517 -22.34 19.06 17.58
CA PRO A 517 -21.42 18.16 16.92
C PRO A 517 -20.02 18.19 17.54
N GLN A 518 -19.31 17.08 17.44
CA GLN A 518 -17.87 17.02 17.70
C GLN A 518 -17.09 17.67 16.55
N LEU A 519 -16.08 18.48 16.89
CA LEU A 519 -15.27 19.24 15.93
C LEU A 519 -13.82 18.75 15.92
N ALA A 520 -13.23 18.70 14.74
CA ALA A 520 -11.85 18.26 14.55
C ALA A 520 -10.82 19.39 14.60
N THR A 521 -9.63 19.07 15.12
CA THR A 521 -8.45 19.95 15.15
C THR A 521 -7.61 19.79 13.88
N LEU A 522 -7.14 20.90 13.29
CA LEU A 522 -6.28 20.87 12.11
C LEU A 522 -4.86 20.47 12.53
N VAL A 523 -4.27 19.47 11.87
CA VAL A 523 -2.90 19.01 12.14
C VAL A 523 -2.13 18.80 10.84
N SER A 524 -0.80 18.92 10.90
CA SER A 524 0.11 18.64 9.78
C SER A 524 0.48 17.15 9.67
N ALA A 525 0.36 16.39 10.77
CA ALA A 525 0.57 14.96 10.83
C ALA A 525 -0.36 14.31 11.88
N VAL A 526 -0.70 13.04 11.69
CA VAL A 526 -1.50 12.28 12.67
C VAL A 526 -0.61 11.91 13.87
N PRO A 527 -1.00 12.24 15.11
CA PRO A 527 -0.26 11.83 16.30
C PRO A 527 -0.18 10.31 16.46
N GLU A 528 0.71 9.80 17.31
CA GLU A 528 0.74 8.37 17.63
C GLU A 528 -0.57 7.90 18.26
N GLY A 529 -0.99 6.68 17.93
CA GLY A 529 -2.20 6.06 18.47
C GLY A 529 -2.93 5.17 17.46
N ASP A 530 -4.05 4.61 17.89
CA ASP A 530 -4.97 3.88 17.02
C ASP A 530 -6.03 4.86 16.45
N TRP A 531 -6.06 4.99 15.13
CA TRP A 531 -6.83 6.00 14.41
C TRP A 531 -7.65 5.36 13.30
N VAL A 532 -8.95 5.68 13.28
CA VAL A 532 -9.85 5.43 12.18
C VAL A 532 -9.68 6.54 11.16
N ILE A 533 -9.37 6.18 9.91
CA ILE A 533 -9.13 7.13 8.85
C ILE A 533 -10.32 7.16 7.90
N GLU A 534 -10.89 8.33 7.67
CA GLU A 534 -12.06 8.57 6.83
C GLU A 534 -11.77 9.69 5.81
N THR A 535 -12.59 9.77 4.76
CA THR A 535 -12.55 10.89 3.82
C THR A 535 -12.93 12.18 4.52
N LYS A 536 -12.19 13.26 4.26
CA LYS A 536 -12.68 14.61 4.57
C LYS A 536 -13.57 15.06 3.42
N PHE A 537 -14.89 15.03 3.65
CA PHE A 537 -15.87 15.59 2.72
C PHE A 537 -15.83 17.12 2.78
N ASP A 538 -15.98 17.74 1.61
CA ASP A 538 -16.18 19.19 1.46
C ASP A 538 -17.67 19.45 1.26
N GLY A 539 -18.36 19.87 2.33
CA GLY A 539 -19.81 19.92 2.37
C GLY A 539 -20.36 20.67 3.57
N TYR A 540 -21.65 20.46 3.85
CA TYR A 540 -22.29 20.98 5.07
C TYR A 540 -22.50 19.86 6.10
N ARG A 541 -22.07 20.12 7.32
CA ARG A 541 -22.31 19.24 8.47
C ARG A 541 -23.80 19.27 8.85
N VAL A 542 -24.43 18.10 8.87
CA VAL A 542 -25.85 17.92 9.21
C VAL A 542 -26.02 16.81 10.25
N LEU A 543 -26.81 17.10 11.28
CA LEU A 543 -27.23 16.16 12.31
C LEU A 543 -28.68 15.74 12.06
N GLY A 544 -28.90 14.45 11.87
CA GLY A 544 -30.25 13.89 11.71
C GLY A 544 -30.81 13.42 13.04
N ARG A 545 -31.92 14.03 13.48
CA ARG A 545 -32.67 13.62 14.65
C ARG A 545 -33.91 12.85 14.22
N ILE A 546 -34.12 11.67 14.78
CA ILE A 546 -35.28 10.82 14.50
C ILE A 546 -36.01 10.59 15.81
N ASP A 547 -37.32 10.82 15.83
CA ASP A 547 -38.23 10.47 16.92
C ASP A 547 -39.63 10.13 16.43
N GLU A 548 -40.59 10.04 17.35
CA GLU A 548 -41.99 9.69 17.07
C GLU A 548 -42.68 10.71 16.16
N ASP A 549 -42.23 11.97 16.16
CA ASP A 549 -42.75 13.05 15.31
C ASP A 549 -42.14 13.04 13.89
N GLY A 550 -41.11 12.21 13.65
CA GLY A 550 -40.46 12.05 12.34
C GLY A 550 -38.96 12.41 12.34
N VAL A 551 -38.45 12.80 11.17
CA VAL A 551 -37.03 13.16 10.97
C VAL A 551 -36.88 14.67 10.90
N ARG A 552 -35.92 15.20 11.66
CA ARG A 552 -35.47 16.60 11.58
C ARG A 552 -33.98 16.70 11.31
N LEU A 553 -33.57 17.68 10.52
CA LEU A 553 -32.19 17.87 10.08
C LEU A 553 -31.66 19.20 10.61
N PHE A 554 -30.61 19.15 11.43
CA PHE A 554 -30.00 20.33 12.03
C PHE A 554 -28.62 20.59 11.45
N THR A 555 -28.35 21.84 11.07
CA THR A 555 -27.01 22.27 10.70
C THR A 555 -26.04 22.20 11.90
N ARG A 556 -24.74 22.34 11.62
CA ARG A 556 -23.70 22.51 12.66
C ARG A 556 -24.04 23.48 13.79
N ASN A 557 -24.75 24.58 13.48
CA ASN A 557 -25.11 25.63 14.43
C ASN A 557 -26.52 25.46 15.02
N GLY A 558 -27.18 24.33 14.74
CA GLY A 558 -28.49 23.99 15.30
C GLY A 558 -29.70 24.58 14.57
N HIS A 559 -29.52 25.19 13.39
CA HIS A 559 -30.65 25.61 12.55
C HIS A 559 -31.33 24.39 11.92
N ASP A 560 -32.66 24.35 12.00
CA ASP A 560 -33.48 23.33 11.36
C ASP A 560 -33.56 23.57 9.84
N TRP A 561 -33.06 22.62 9.07
CA TRP A 561 -33.01 22.60 7.60
C TRP A 561 -33.88 21.48 7.01
N THR A 562 -34.81 20.93 7.78
CA THR A 562 -35.66 19.80 7.36
C THR A 562 -36.37 20.09 6.03
N ASP A 563 -37.06 21.24 5.92
CA ASP A 563 -37.78 21.62 4.70
C ASP A 563 -36.86 21.78 3.47
N LYS A 564 -35.61 22.21 3.68
CA LYS A 564 -34.63 22.38 2.60
C LYS A 564 -34.05 21.05 2.13
N LEU A 565 -34.04 20.06 3.01
CA LEU A 565 -33.36 18.77 2.83
C LEU A 565 -34.36 17.61 2.88
N GLN A 566 -35.60 17.83 2.44
CA GLN A 566 -36.66 16.82 2.46
C GLN A 566 -36.23 15.45 1.90
N PRO A 567 -35.51 15.35 0.75
CA PRO A 567 -35.03 14.05 0.26
C PRO A 567 -34.10 13.30 1.23
N ILE A 568 -33.31 14.03 2.02
CA ILE A 568 -32.44 13.48 3.07
C ILE A 568 -33.28 13.03 4.27
N ALA A 569 -34.27 13.83 4.67
CA ALA A 569 -35.18 13.50 5.76
C ALA A 569 -35.97 12.23 5.44
N ASP A 570 -36.51 12.14 4.23
CA ASP A 570 -37.20 10.96 3.71
C ASP A 570 -36.25 9.76 3.67
N GLY A 571 -35.04 9.93 3.14
CA GLY A 571 -34.03 8.87 3.09
C GLY A 571 -33.69 8.30 4.48
N LEU A 572 -33.59 9.15 5.50
CA LEU A 572 -33.38 8.74 6.89
C LEU A 572 -34.61 8.05 7.49
N ALA A 573 -35.83 8.49 7.15
CA ALA A 573 -37.06 7.85 7.61
C ALA A 573 -37.17 6.40 7.10
N HIS A 574 -36.76 6.16 5.84
CA HIS A 574 -36.74 4.82 5.24
C HIS A 574 -35.77 3.84 5.92
N LEU A 575 -34.80 4.33 6.70
CA LEU A 575 -33.93 3.47 7.51
C LEU A 575 -34.65 2.83 8.70
N GLY A 576 -35.91 3.20 8.97
CA GLY A 576 -36.78 2.49 9.93
C GLY A 576 -36.32 2.56 11.38
N MET A 577 -35.56 3.59 11.73
CA MET A 577 -35.18 3.88 13.12
C MET A 577 -36.34 4.55 13.84
N THR A 578 -36.60 4.17 15.09
CA THR A 578 -37.63 4.82 15.91
C THR A 578 -37.11 6.08 16.58
N ARG A 579 -35.87 6.05 17.08
CA ARG A 579 -35.22 7.18 17.76
C ARG A 579 -33.72 7.20 17.51
N ALA A 580 -33.15 8.31 17.06
CA ALA A 580 -31.72 8.41 16.81
C ALA A 580 -31.20 9.86 16.75
N TRP A 581 -29.90 10.00 16.99
CA TRP A 581 -29.10 11.11 16.46
C TRP A 581 -28.01 10.52 15.57
N LEU A 582 -27.97 10.97 14.31
CA LEU A 582 -26.96 10.63 13.33
C LEU A 582 -26.15 11.85 12.95
N ASP A 583 -24.85 11.64 12.74
CA ASP A 583 -23.91 12.70 12.42
C ASP A 583 -23.27 12.43 11.07
N GLY A 584 -23.44 13.37 10.14
CA GLY A 584 -23.06 13.20 8.74
C GLY A 584 -22.71 14.50 8.04
N GLU A 585 -22.20 14.35 6.82
CA GLU A 585 -21.92 15.47 5.92
C GLU A 585 -22.80 15.33 4.68
N ILE A 586 -23.46 16.42 4.28
CA ILE A 586 -24.15 16.47 2.98
C ILE A 586 -23.22 17.02 1.90
N VAL A 587 -23.27 16.40 0.73
CA VAL A 587 -22.46 16.74 -0.44
C VAL A 587 -23.29 16.62 -1.71
N VAL A 588 -22.88 17.30 -2.77
CA VAL A 588 -23.26 16.97 -4.15
C VAL A 588 -22.06 16.31 -4.79
N LEU A 589 -22.24 15.17 -5.45
CA LEU A 589 -21.16 14.47 -6.15
C LEU A 589 -21.18 14.86 -7.63
N ASN A 590 -20.02 15.16 -8.19
CA ASN A 590 -19.87 15.35 -9.63
C ASN A 590 -19.86 14.01 -10.39
N ASP A 591 -19.73 14.04 -11.72
CA ASP A 591 -19.71 12.84 -12.57
C ASP A 591 -18.56 11.87 -12.25
N ALA A 592 -17.49 12.34 -11.60
CA ALA A 592 -16.37 11.54 -11.13
C ALA A 592 -16.59 10.97 -9.71
N GLY A 593 -17.74 11.25 -9.09
CA GLY A 593 -18.09 10.81 -7.73
C GLY A 593 -17.38 11.59 -6.62
N ILE A 594 -16.85 12.78 -6.93
CA ILE A 594 -16.12 13.65 -5.98
C ILE A 594 -17.07 14.75 -5.47
N PRO A 595 -17.04 15.10 -4.16
CA PRO A 595 -17.81 16.22 -3.63
C PRO A 595 -17.51 17.55 -4.34
N ASP A 596 -18.56 18.27 -4.73
CA ASP A 596 -18.51 19.61 -5.31
C ASP A 596 -19.27 20.59 -4.40
N PHE A 597 -18.51 21.44 -3.71
CA PHE A 597 -19.04 22.40 -2.75
C PHE A 597 -19.88 23.51 -3.41
N ASN A 598 -19.48 23.98 -4.60
CA ASN A 598 -20.21 25.02 -5.32
C ASN A 598 -21.57 24.48 -5.81
N ALA A 599 -21.58 23.24 -6.30
CA ALA A 599 -22.81 22.56 -6.68
C ALA A 599 -23.75 22.37 -5.47
N LEU A 600 -23.21 22.04 -4.29
CA LEU A 600 -23.98 21.95 -3.06
C LEU A 600 -24.57 23.30 -2.63
N GLN A 601 -23.78 24.37 -2.63
CA GLN A 601 -24.27 25.71 -2.28
C GLN A 601 -25.41 26.15 -3.20
N ASN A 602 -25.23 25.97 -4.52
CA ASN A 602 -26.28 26.23 -5.51
C ASN A 602 -27.53 25.38 -5.30
N ALA A 603 -27.39 24.10 -4.93
CA ALA A 603 -28.52 23.22 -4.65
C ALA A 603 -29.34 23.68 -3.43
N ILE A 604 -28.66 24.15 -2.38
CA ILE A 604 -29.31 24.67 -1.16
C ILE A 604 -30.00 26.01 -1.42
N ASP A 605 -29.32 26.95 -2.07
CA ASP A 605 -29.83 28.31 -2.29
C ASP A 605 -31.05 28.31 -3.24
N ASN A 606 -31.11 27.38 -4.18
CA ASN A 606 -32.20 27.24 -5.14
C ASN A 606 -33.25 26.18 -4.73
N ALA A 607 -33.17 25.62 -3.52
CA ALA A 607 -34.06 24.56 -3.03
C ALA A 607 -34.16 23.33 -3.96
N ARG A 608 -33.07 22.95 -4.63
CA ARG A 608 -32.95 21.80 -5.53
C ARG A 608 -32.17 20.66 -4.87
N SER A 609 -32.76 20.03 -3.87
CA SER A 609 -32.08 19.03 -3.02
C SER A 609 -32.01 17.60 -3.58
N GLY A 610 -32.57 17.34 -4.77
CA GLY A 610 -32.65 15.98 -5.34
C GLY A 610 -31.32 15.30 -5.68
N GLY A 611 -30.22 16.07 -5.84
CA GLY A 611 -28.88 15.54 -6.09
C GLY A 611 -27.97 15.49 -4.85
N ILE A 612 -28.49 15.84 -3.68
CA ILE A 612 -27.71 15.88 -2.44
C ILE A 612 -27.65 14.48 -1.84
N VAL A 613 -26.46 14.07 -1.40
CA VAL A 613 -26.18 12.81 -0.71
C VAL A 613 -25.67 13.12 0.69
N MET A 614 -26.11 12.36 1.70
CA MET A 614 -25.59 12.42 3.06
C MET A 614 -24.66 11.24 3.34
N PHE A 615 -23.42 11.52 3.73
CA PHE A 615 -22.50 10.53 4.29
C PHE A 615 -22.54 10.55 5.81
N VAL A 616 -23.09 9.51 6.43
CA VAL A 616 -23.18 9.35 7.88
C VAL A 616 -21.91 8.67 8.38
N PHE A 617 -21.23 9.27 9.36
CA PHE A 617 -19.97 8.75 9.92
C PHE A 617 -19.99 8.52 11.44
N ASP A 618 -21.06 8.92 12.15
CA ASP A 618 -21.21 8.62 13.58
C ASP A 618 -22.69 8.51 14.00
N VAL A 619 -22.91 7.86 15.15
CA VAL A 619 -24.24 7.66 15.77
C VAL A 619 -24.15 7.93 17.28
N PRO A 620 -24.30 9.21 17.71
CA PRO A 620 -24.24 9.55 19.13
C PRO A 620 -25.40 9.00 19.96
N PHE A 621 -26.53 8.66 19.34
CA PHE A 621 -27.70 8.12 20.04
C PHE A 621 -28.52 7.17 19.14
N LEU A 622 -28.94 6.02 19.66
CA LEU A 622 -29.75 5.04 18.92
C LEU A 622 -30.75 4.30 19.83
N GLY A 623 -32.03 4.31 19.46
CA GLY A 623 -33.14 3.75 20.21
C GLY A 623 -33.30 4.43 21.57
N ASP A 624 -33.07 3.66 22.65
CA ASP A 624 -33.08 4.16 24.03
C ASP A 624 -31.68 4.40 24.60
N ARG A 625 -30.63 4.36 23.77
CA ARG A 625 -29.24 4.34 24.20
C ARG A 625 -28.49 5.59 23.76
N ASP A 626 -27.96 6.31 24.75
CA ASP A 626 -26.93 7.34 24.55
C ASP A 626 -25.58 6.65 24.36
N LEU A 627 -25.00 6.83 23.18
CA LEU A 627 -23.76 6.19 22.75
C LEU A 627 -22.56 7.14 22.88
N ARG A 628 -22.72 8.38 23.37
CA ARG A 628 -21.62 9.35 23.39
C ARG A 628 -20.42 8.88 24.22
N ALA A 629 -20.64 8.13 25.29
CA ALA A 629 -19.55 7.56 26.10
C ALA A 629 -18.93 6.28 25.51
N VAL A 630 -19.52 5.71 24.45
CA VAL A 630 -19.05 4.50 23.78
C VAL A 630 -17.87 4.84 22.87
N PRO A 631 -16.80 4.01 22.79
CA PRO A 631 -15.70 4.22 21.85
C PRO A 631 -16.14 4.34 20.38
N LEU A 632 -15.47 5.19 19.60
CA LEU A 632 -15.78 5.42 18.19
C LEU A 632 -15.84 4.13 17.37
N ALA A 633 -14.90 3.21 17.57
CA ALA A 633 -14.87 1.94 16.84
C ALA A 633 -16.20 1.16 17.00
N SER A 634 -16.72 1.07 18.23
CA SER A 634 -18.00 0.42 18.51
C SER A 634 -19.19 1.18 17.92
N ARG A 635 -19.22 2.52 18.01
CA ARG A 635 -20.29 3.34 17.40
C ARG A 635 -20.33 3.15 15.88
N ARG A 636 -19.16 3.09 15.24
CA ARG A 636 -19.04 2.84 13.80
C ARG A 636 -19.46 1.42 13.41
N SER A 637 -19.20 0.40 14.23
CA SER A 637 -19.70 -0.96 13.97
C SER A 637 -21.24 -1.01 13.99
N VAL A 638 -21.87 -0.37 14.98
CA VAL A 638 -23.35 -0.24 15.03
C VAL A 638 -23.89 0.48 13.80
N LEU A 639 -23.24 1.59 13.42
CA LEU A 639 -23.64 2.33 12.23
C LEU A 639 -23.46 1.49 10.95
N LYS A 640 -22.39 0.70 10.86
CA LYS A 640 -22.12 -0.15 9.72
C LYS A 640 -23.18 -1.25 9.59
N GLU A 641 -23.52 -1.94 10.67
CA GLU A 641 -24.58 -2.97 10.68
C GLU A 641 -25.93 -2.39 10.24
N LEU A 642 -26.29 -1.20 10.74
CA LEU A 642 -27.53 -0.51 10.37
C LEU A 642 -27.63 -0.26 8.84
N PHE A 643 -26.50 0.02 8.18
CA PHE A 643 -26.43 0.32 6.76
C PHE A 643 -26.17 -0.91 5.88
N GLU A 644 -25.57 -1.98 6.39
CA GLU A 644 -25.38 -3.24 5.66
C GLU A 644 -26.73 -3.90 5.31
N GLU A 645 -27.72 -3.76 6.19
CA GLU A 645 -29.09 -4.26 5.98
C GLU A 645 -29.95 -3.31 5.13
N ARG A 646 -29.50 -2.06 4.91
CA ARG A 646 -30.33 -0.97 4.36
C ARG A 646 -29.51 -0.08 3.43
N GLN A 647 -29.36 -0.51 2.18
CA GLN A 647 -28.66 0.27 1.16
C GLN A 647 -29.52 1.45 0.68
N SER A 648 -28.93 2.64 0.59
CA SER A 648 -29.55 3.84 0.05
C SER A 648 -28.56 4.62 -0.80
N ASP A 649 -29.02 5.12 -1.96
CA ASP A 649 -28.20 5.94 -2.85
C ASP A 649 -28.04 7.37 -2.32
N ILE A 650 -28.96 7.81 -1.44
CA ILE A 650 -29.03 9.17 -0.89
C ILE A 650 -28.41 9.23 0.51
N ILE A 651 -28.61 8.22 1.36
CA ILE A 651 -28.00 8.14 2.69
C ILE A 651 -26.96 7.03 2.68
N ARG A 652 -25.69 7.38 2.86
CA ARG A 652 -24.56 6.46 2.74
C ARG A 652 -23.77 6.39 4.04
N PHE A 653 -23.29 5.22 4.39
CA PHE A 653 -22.27 5.07 5.43
C PHE A 653 -20.92 5.57 4.92
N SER A 654 -20.20 6.37 5.72
CA SER A 654 -18.83 6.79 5.43
C SER A 654 -17.83 5.68 5.78
N PRO A 655 -17.20 5.01 4.80
CA PRO A 655 -16.25 3.94 5.06
C PRO A 655 -14.96 4.48 5.68
N ALA A 656 -14.31 3.64 6.47
CA ALA A 656 -12.95 3.89 6.94
C ALA A 656 -11.93 3.15 6.05
N PHE A 657 -10.73 3.70 5.93
CA PHE A 657 -9.67 3.14 5.12
C PHE A 657 -8.63 2.39 5.98
N ASP A 658 -8.22 1.21 5.54
CA ASP A 658 -7.20 0.38 6.20
C ASP A 658 -5.79 0.67 5.65
N VAL A 659 -5.39 1.95 5.67
CA VAL A 659 -4.09 2.44 5.19
C VAL A 659 -3.52 3.51 6.11
N ALA A 660 -2.21 3.76 6.04
CA ALA A 660 -1.57 4.79 6.85
C ALA A 660 -2.08 6.21 6.47
N PRO A 661 -2.29 7.12 7.44
CA PRO A 661 -2.88 8.43 7.17
C PRO A 661 -2.12 9.28 6.14
N VAL A 662 -0.78 9.23 6.17
CA VAL A 662 0.08 9.96 5.24
C VAL A 662 -0.09 9.48 3.80
N GLN A 663 -0.23 8.16 3.62
CA GLN A 663 -0.44 7.56 2.29
C GLN A 663 -1.83 7.91 1.74
N LEU A 664 -2.85 7.94 2.61
CA LEU A 664 -4.19 8.31 2.20
C LEU A 664 -4.32 9.80 1.91
N LEU A 665 -3.65 10.68 2.67
CA LEU A 665 -3.69 12.12 2.40
C LEU A 665 -3.15 12.43 1.00
N GLY A 666 -2.01 11.85 0.62
CA GLY A 666 -1.47 12.02 -0.74
C GLY A 666 -2.43 11.55 -1.84
N ALA A 667 -3.04 10.37 -1.66
CA ALA A 667 -4.03 9.84 -2.60
C ALA A 667 -5.31 10.69 -2.65
N ALA A 668 -5.80 11.15 -1.49
CA ALA A 668 -6.98 12.01 -1.39
C ALA A 668 -6.78 13.33 -2.14
N CYS A 669 -5.61 13.96 -2.00
CA CYS A 669 -5.29 15.20 -2.72
C CYS A 669 -5.19 15.00 -4.24
N GLN A 670 -4.65 13.86 -4.70
CA GLN A 670 -4.62 13.52 -6.12
C GLN A 670 -6.02 13.27 -6.70
N MET A 671 -6.94 12.77 -5.87
CA MET A 671 -8.33 12.54 -6.25
C MET A 671 -9.21 13.79 -6.12
N GLY A 672 -8.63 14.97 -5.86
CA GLY A 672 -9.38 16.22 -5.70
C GLY A 672 -10.26 16.25 -4.44
N LEU A 673 -10.00 15.39 -3.46
CA LEU A 673 -10.67 15.42 -2.16
C LEU A 673 -10.02 16.49 -1.27
N GLU A 674 -10.79 17.07 -0.34
CA GLU A 674 -10.29 18.14 0.54
C GLU A 674 -9.20 17.65 1.53
N GLY A 675 -9.16 16.34 1.81
CA GLY A 675 -8.17 15.72 2.66
C GLY A 675 -8.70 14.49 3.39
N VAL A 676 -8.20 14.25 4.60
CA VAL A 676 -8.57 13.08 5.42
C VAL A 676 -8.93 13.49 6.85
N MET A 677 -9.85 12.74 7.43
CA MET A 677 -10.21 12.82 8.85
C MET A 677 -9.57 11.63 9.56
N ALA A 678 -8.83 11.87 10.63
CA ALA A 678 -8.34 10.83 11.51
C ALA A 678 -9.03 10.96 12.87
N LYS A 679 -9.64 9.88 13.34
CA LYS A 679 -10.41 9.86 14.59
C LYS A 679 -9.93 8.74 15.51
N ARG A 680 -9.63 9.03 16.77
CA ARG A 680 -9.16 8.02 17.75
C ARG A 680 -10.20 6.93 17.95
N ALA A 681 -9.81 5.68 17.68
CA ALA A 681 -10.72 4.54 17.66
C ALA A 681 -11.37 4.25 19.03
N ASP A 682 -10.63 4.55 20.11
CA ASP A 682 -11.02 4.34 21.51
C ASP A 682 -11.79 5.52 22.11
N ALA A 683 -11.94 6.64 21.40
CA ALA A 683 -12.44 7.89 21.98
C ALA A 683 -13.97 7.99 22.05
N PRO A 684 -14.52 8.61 23.12
CA PRO A 684 -15.94 8.97 23.20
C PRO A 684 -16.29 10.10 22.22
N TYR A 685 -17.59 10.27 21.98
CA TYR A 685 -18.13 11.42 21.27
C TYR A 685 -18.25 12.61 22.23
N VAL A 686 -17.57 13.70 21.92
CA VAL A 686 -17.56 14.91 22.76
C VAL A 686 -18.00 16.10 21.92
N SER A 687 -19.12 16.72 22.31
CA SER A 687 -19.58 17.96 21.69
C SER A 687 -18.53 19.07 21.87
N GLY A 688 -18.17 19.73 20.76
CA GLY A 688 -17.09 20.72 20.74
C GLY A 688 -15.78 20.20 20.13
N ARG A 689 -14.74 21.04 20.16
CA ARG A 689 -13.45 20.74 19.52
C ARG A 689 -12.60 19.81 20.38
N THR A 690 -12.06 18.77 19.77
CA THR A 690 -11.15 17.83 20.44
C THR A 690 -9.90 17.55 19.62
N GLU A 691 -8.90 16.93 20.25
CA GLU A 691 -7.75 16.31 19.59
C GLU A 691 -7.99 14.84 19.22
N THR A 692 -9.11 14.27 19.70
CA THR A 692 -9.50 12.89 19.35
C THR A 692 -10.04 12.80 17.93
N TRP A 693 -10.44 13.92 17.33
CA TRP A 693 -10.69 14.06 15.91
C TRP A 693 -9.71 15.08 15.35
N VAL A 694 -8.90 14.67 14.39
CA VAL A 694 -7.98 15.56 13.69
C VAL A 694 -8.28 15.54 12.19
N LYS A 695 -8.05 16.66 11.53
CA LYS A 695 -8.23 16.82 10.09
C LYS A 695 -6.91 17.21 9.46
N LEU A 696 -6.58 16.55 8.36
CA LEU A 696 -5.48 16.91 7.48
C LEU A 696 -6.09 17.39 6.18
N LYS A 697 -5.69 18.58 5.74
CA LYS A 697 -6.19 19.17 4.50
C LYS A 697 -5.16 19.04 3.39
N CYS A 698 -5.63 18.86 2.17
CA CYS A 698 -4.86 19.06 0.97
C CYS A 698 -4.53 20.54 0.86
N GLN A 699 -3.30 20.90 1.21
CA GLN A 699 -2.82 22.27 1.09
C GLN A 699 -2.33 22.47 -0.34
N HIS A 700 -3.17 23.07 -1.19
CA HIS A 700 -2.70 23.67 -2.43
C HIS A 700 -2.05 25.01 -2.07
N ARG A 701 -0.76 25.14 -2.39
CA ARG A 701 -0.04 26.41 -2.25
C ARG A 701 0.16 26.97 -3.65
N GLN A 702 -0.20 28.24 -3.81
CA GLN A 702 0.06 29.01 -5.01
C GLN A 702 0.60 30.37 -4.60
N GLU A 703 1.48 30.91 -5.43
CA GLU A 703 1.95 32.29 -5.26
C GLU A 703 0.98 33.22 -5.99
N PHE A 704 0.54 34.26 -5.28
CA PHE A 704 -0.36 35.26 -5.79
C PHE A 704 0.26 36.64 -5.65
N VAL A 705 -0.01 37.50 -6.62
CA VAL A 705 0.25 38.93 -6.54
C VAL A 705 -0.85 39.56 -5.71
N VAL A 706 -0.51 40.38 -4.73
CA VAL A 706 -1.51 41.19 -4.01
C VAL A 706 -1.93 42.34 -4.93
N LEU A 707 -3.19 42.35 -5.34
CA LEU A 707 -3.77 43.38 -6.22
C LEU A 707 -4.34 44.56 -5.43
N GLY A 708 -4.65 44.34 -4.15
CA GLY A 708 -5.23 45.35 -3.27
C GLY A 708 -5.64 44.73 -1.94
N PHE A 709 -6.25 45.53 -1.06
CA PHE A 709 -6.73 45.06 0.23
C PHE A 709 -7.99 45.83 0.67
N THR A 710 -8.74 45.26 1.61
CA THR A 710 -9.86 45.94 2.28
C THR A 710 -9.54 46.11 3.76
N ASP A 711 -10.11 47.14 4.36
CA ASP A 711 -10.11 47.30 5.82
C ASP A 711 -11.00 46.27 6.50
N ARG A 712 -10.60 45.85 7.70
CA ARG A 712 -11.42 45.02 8.56
C ARG A 712 -12.63 45.81 9.06
N SER A 713 -13.82 45.21 8.97
CA SER A 713 -15.13 45.87 9.18
C SER A 713 -15.28 46.59 10.53
N ASN A 714 -14.54 46.15 11.55
CA ASN A 714 -14.57 46.66 12.92
C ASN A 714 -13.22 47.23 13.40
N ALA A 715 -12.23 47.34 12.51
CA ALA A 715 -10.92 47.91 12.83
C ALA A 715 -10.29 48.53 11.57
N ALA A 716 -10.60 49.81 11.33
CA ALA A 716 -9.96 50.57 10.26
C ALA A 716 -8.43 50.60 10.49
N LYS A 717 -7.64 50.46 9.41
CA LYS A 717 -6.17 50.28 9.43
C LYS A 717 -5.67 48.88 9.82
N GLU A 718 -6.55 47.89 9.82
CA GLU A 718 -6.16 46.47 9.82
C GLU A 718 -6.65 45.84 8.52
N VAL A 719 -5.78 45.11 7.80
CA VAL A 719 -6.22 44.38 6.62
C VAL A 719 -7.29 43.35 7.02
N GLY A 720 -8.49 43.52 6.45
CA GLY A 720 -9.61 42.59 6.52
C GLY A 720 -9.49 41.48 5.49
N SER A 721 -9.16 41.83 4.25
CA SER A 721 -8.87 40.87 3.18
C SER A 721 -7.84 41.41 2.18
N LEU A 722 -7.11 40.51 1.53
CA LEU A 722 -6.26 40.80 0.37
C LEU A 722 -6.98 40.36 -0.90
N LEU A 723 -6.94 41.20 -1.93
CA LEU A 723 -7.30 40.86 -3.30
C LEU A 723 -6.07 40.25 -3.98
N LEU A 724 -6.24 39.12 -4.65
CA LEU A 724 -5.15 38.32 -5.18
C LEU A 724 -5.23 38.22 -6.70
N GLY A 725 -4.09 38.05 -7.36
CA GLY A 725 -3.98 37.82 -8.78
C GLY A 725 -2.85 36.85 -9.15
N TYR A 726 -2.86 36.35 -10.38
CA TYR A 726 -1.83 35.46 -10.91
C TYR A 726 -1.50 35.84 -12.36
N TYR A 727 -0.31 35.46 -12.82
CA TYR A 727 0.08 35.64 -14.21
C TYR A 727 -0.27 34.41 -15.05
N GLU A 728 -0.94 34.62 -16.18
CA GLU A 728 -1.13 33.62 -17.23
C GLU A 728 -0.74 34.28 -18.56
N ASP A 729 0.16 33.65 -19.33
CA ASP A 729 0.70 34.19 -20.59
C ASP A 729 1.20 35.65 -20.50
N GLY A 730 1.78 36.01 -19.36
CA GLY A 730 2.30 37.36 -19.08
C GLY A 730 1.24 38.42 -18.76
N LYS A 731 -0.04 38.03 -18.67
CA LYS A 731 -1.15 38.90 -18.27
C LYS A 731 -1.55 38.63 -16.82
N LEU A 732 -1.85 39.70 -16.08
CA LEU A 732 -2.26 39.62 -14.68
C LEU A 732 -3.79 39.44 -14.60
N HIS A 733 -4.23 38.38 -13.94
CA HIS A 733 -5.64 38.01 -13.77
C HIS A 733 -6.04 38.03 -12.30
N HIS A 734 -7.29 38.40 -11.99
CA HIS A 734 -7.84 38.36 -10.63
C HIS A 734 -8.12 36.91 -10.19
N ALA A 735 -7.75 36.59 -8.95
CA ALA A 735 -7.82 35.25 -8.36
C ALA A 735 -8.82 35.14 -7.19
N GLY A 736 -9.52 36.22 -6.84
CA GLY A 736 -10.38 36.30 -5.66
C GLY A 736 -9.70 36.99 -4.48
N SER A 737 -10.24 36.79 -3.27
CA SER A 737 -9.76 37.44 -2.04
C SER A 737 -9.49 36.46 -0.91
N VAL A 738 -8.53 36.75 -0.03
CA VAL A 738 -8.24 35.99 1.20
C VAL A 738 -8.37 36.89 2.42
N GLY A 739 -9.14 36.45 3.43
CA GLY A 739 -9.42 37.22 4.66
C GLY A 739 -8.90 36.60 5.96
N THR A 740 -8.04 35.58 5.86
CA THR A 740 -7.53 34.81 7.00
C THR A 740 -6.05 34.51 6.81
N GLY A 741 -5.27 34.47 7.90
CA GLY A 741 -3.83 34.14 7.85
C GLY A 741 -2.94 35.05 8.70
N TRP A 742 -3.50 36.11 9.28
CA TRP A 742 -2.83 37.05 10.16
C TRP A 742 -3.71 37.38 11.38
N ASP A 743 -3.07 37.70 12.50
CA ASP A 743 -3.72 38.27 13.67
C ASP A 743 -3.86 39.80 13.53
N SER A 744 -4.32 40.50 14.57
CA SER A 744 -4.44 41.97 14.51
C SER A 744 -3.10 42.68 14.40
N ALA A 745 -2.00 42.12 14.92
CA ALA A 745 -0.68 42.74 14.77
C ALA A 745 -0.20 42.61 13.31
N GLY A 746 -0.28 41.40 12.74
CA GLY A 746 0.04 41.16 11.33
C GLY A 746 -0.88 41.92 10.38
N GLY A 747 -2.16 42.08 10.71
CA GLY A 747 -3.11 42.87 9.94
C GLY A 747 -2.73 44.37 9.84
N ARG A 748 -2.20 44.95 10.93
CA ARG A 748 -1.69 46.34 10.94
C ARG A 748 -0.37 46.47 10.17
N GLU A 749 0.51 45.48 10.28
CA GLU A 749 1.78 45.46 9.55
C GLU A 749 1.54 45.37 8.04
N LEU A 750 0.67 44.44 7.60
CA LEU A 750 0.25 44.32 6.21
C LEU A 750 -0.39 45.61 5.70
N HIS A 751 -1.28 46.22 6.48
CA HIS A 751 -1.91 47.48 6.09
C HIS A 751 -0.86 48.58 5.88
N THR A 752 0.08 48.71 6.82
CA THR A 752 1.14 49.74 6.75
C THR A 752 2.09 49.51 5.57
N GLY A 753 2.37 48.25 5.24
CA GLY A 753 3.20 47.90 4.09
C GLY A 753 2.50 48.16 2.76
N LEU A 754 1.27 47.67 2.63
CA LEU A 754 0.51 47.71 1.37
C LEU A 754 -0.04 49.10 1.05
N ALA A 755 -0.41 49.90 2.05
CA ALA A 755 -0.84 51.29 1.84
C ALA A 755 0.25 52.17 1.19
N LYS A 756 1.53 51.79 1.32
CA LYS A 756 2.64 52.49 0.64
C LYS A 756 2.75 52.15 -0.86
N LEU A 757 2.09 51.08 -1.28
CA LEU A 757 2.10 50.56 -2.64
C LEU A 757 0.77 50.86 -3.37
N GLU A 758 -0.09 51.68 -2.76
CA GLU A 758 -1.37 52.08 -3.33
C GLU A 758 -1.17 52.89 -4.61
N VAL A 759 -2.01 52.61 -5.60
CA VAL A 759 -1.97 53.24 -6.92
C VAL A 759 -3.39 53.65 -7.32
N ASP A 760 -3.52 54.73 -8.09
CA ASP A 760 -4.82 55.32 -8.43
C ASP A 760 -5.66 54.48 -9.40
N SER A 761 -5.04 53.53 -10.10
CA SER A 761 -5.68 52.68 -11.11
C SER A 761 -5.55 51.21 -10.76
N ALA A 762 -6.63 50.45 -10.91
CA ALA A 762 -6.64 49.02 -10.64
C ALA A 762 -5.60 48.28 -11.52
N PRO A 763 -4.81 47.34 -10.94
CA PRO A 763 -3.74 46.63 -11.65
C PRO A 763 -4.27 45.58 -12.64
N VAL A 764 -5.57 45.33 -12.65
CA VAL A 764 -6.27 44.42 -13.57
C VAL A 764 -7.44 45.17 -14.21
N SER A 765 -7.66 44.96 -15.51
CA SER A 765 -8.86 45.44 -16.19
C SER A 765 -10.07 44.64 -15.70
N GLU A 766 -11.17 45.31 -15.35
CA GLU A 766 -12.44 44.64 -15.06
C GLU A 766 -12.82 43.69 -16.21
N ALA A 767 -13.22 42.47 -15.87
CA ALA A 767 -13.75 41.48 -16.79
C ALA A 767 -15.27 41.60 -16.88
#